data_AF-A0A9N8JJA7-F1
#
_entry.id   AF-A0A9N8JJA7-F1
#
_cell.length_a   1.000
_cell.length_b   1.000
_cell.length_c   1.000
_cell.angle_alpha   90.00
_cell.angle_beta   90.00
_cell.angle_gamma   90.00
#
_symmetry.space_group_name_H-M   'P 1'
#
loop_
_entity.id
_entity.type
_entity.pdbx_description
1 polymer ?
#
loop_
_entity_poly.entity_id
_entity_poly.type
_entity_poly.pdbx_seq_one_letter_code
_entity_poly.pdbx_strand_id
1 'polypeptide(L)'
;MGRFHPVYIRRSDGMLETATKTGARIVKEANKPTPKQLDDKPKPDGVKDYYREVAIDESKHMDWRRKLAAMLARDLNLDMAHFPENYRLFEHVKTAKKEEGAPKTKTHAGGGNERQDAYLYGHPLGRKKRFRSPGDFYPHLLWLATDPDGDSDNCACKICCPEELDASMKEKDTNTNPLLARRPSNQTQTFQYAHPATQSSTPAVVTARNDATLTSRTPQPVAATAHALAAAQAASRTPLKPEDYDIDRQYGVFLFRQGEMVWFDRQGAWGLGVIVERTKVGNNSNYRVQPLSFPDHPTQSVTITRDRDLRPWLAWSVPPYTHQALNQVTHPLHYSTFDFAALAQGKYGPGTTEIDASIMAAKAIDATYTPFCPSSRSETQSYTEIRWDAIYLGAEKIWVNEPVRLAAPAGQEAPRVLIVRAIVERSQKSSQQAYSSVSFIGDVYVMLPAPMEPITMSRAPNGIVSGSDTTNVPLRLLEDIRRRNIATIQAKGKAYQWKLLERNKVVDLKEVKGRWYESTLFLPILLPRQAEEYEERVREGVIPEVLVLMNGHGDCNKDPNDHRRLLPDVRAATREQAWGKAVPARTILQDSSNRHVATQPPGPAQQQQQSRVVSGGGGVAPGYQIPNGHQNHASVAAASNNASTSASAAPSAQQISDNPATGFEEFMDLDGLGGADMMGGFDQSYV
;
A
#
# COMPACT_ATOMS: atom_id res chain seq x y z
N MET A 1 -15.70 20.91 32.27
CA MET A 1 -16.65 19.97 31.70
C MET A 1 -17.16 20.57 30.39
N GLY A 2 -16.48 20.28 29.28
CA GLY A 2 -17.07 20.55 27.96
C GLY A 2 -18.37 19.74 27.83
N ARG A 3 -19.42 20.27 27.20
CA ARG A 3 -20.63 19.46 26.96
C ARG A 3 -20.26 18.39 25.94
N PHE A 4 -20.24 17.15 26.40
CA PHE A 4 -20.30 16.01 25.51
C PHE A 4 -21.69 15.98 24.89
N HIS A 5 -21.76 15.89 23.57
CA HIS A 5 -23.04 15.66 22.89
C HIS A 5 -23.32 14.17 22.99
N PRO A 6 -24.46 13.74 23.57
CA PRO A 6 -24.80 12.32 23.62
C PRO A 6 -24.99 11.84 22.18
N VAL A 7 -24.15 10.89 21.76
CA VAL A 7 -24.27 10.22 20.47
C VAL A 7 -24.99 8.90 20.70
N TYR A 8 -26.05 8.70 19.93
CA TYR A 8 -26.76 7.44 19.86
C TYR A 8 -26.14 6.63 18.72
N ILE A 9 -25.69 5.41 19.00
CA ILE A 9 -25.24 4.49 17.95
C ILE A 9 -26.46 4.18 17.08
N ARG A 10 -26.42 4.64 15.82
CA ARG A 10 -27.59 4.61 14.91
C ARG A 10 -27.96 3.21 14.44
N ARG A 11 -27.05 2.24 14.59
CA ARG A 11 -27.23 0.85 14.18
C ARG A 11 -27.14 -0.07 15.38
N SER A 12 -28.01 -1.06 15.41
CA SER A 12 -27.88 -2.21 16.30
C SER A 12 -28.22 -3.48 15.55
N ASP A 13 -27.44 -4.52 15.79
CA ASP A 13 -27.75 -5.90 15.41
C ASP A 13 -28.41 -6.68 16.56
N GLY A 14 -28.67 -6.01 17.69
CA GLY A 14 -29.19 -6.65 18.88
C GLY A 14 -30.53 -7.36 18.61
N MET A 15 -30.65 -8.61 19.06
CA MET A 15 -31.87 -9.41 18.99
C MET A 15 -32.32 -9.82 20.40
N LEU A 16 -33.59 -9.57 20.74
CA LEU A 16 -34.21 -10.01 22.00
C LEU A 16 -34.55 -11.51 21.98
N GLU A 17 -34.75 -12.08 20.79
CA GLU A 17 -35.02 -13.49 20.56
C GLU A 17 -34.18 -13.99 19.38
N THR A 18 -33.69 -15.22 19.47
CA THR A 18 -32.90 -15.87 18.42
C THR A 18 -33.51 -17.22 18.06
N ALA A 19 -33.41 -17.61 16.79
CA ALA A 19 -33.95 -18.86 16.29
C ALA A 19 -32.81 -19.89 16.14
N THR A 20 -32.83 -20.95 16.95
CA THR A 20 -31.84 -22.03 16.88
C THR A 20 -32.44 -23.25 16.18
N LYS A 21 -31.73 -23.76 15.15
CA LYS A 21 -32.09 -25.03 14.51
C LYS A 21 -31.62 -26.19 15.38
N THR A 22 -32.57 -26.98 15.88
CA THR A 22 -32.29 -28.23 16.58
C THR A 22 -32.87 -29.36 15.73
N GLY A 23 -32.02 -29.97 14.88
CA GLY A 23 -32.48 -30.89 13.83
C GLY A 23 -33.35 -30.17 12.79
N ALA A 24 -34.50 -30.74 12.44
CA ALA A 24 -35.43 -30.17 11.46
C ALA A 24 -36.35 -29.06 12.02
N ARG A 25 -36.31 -28.76 13.33
CA ARG A 25 -37.19 -27.77 13.97
C ARG A 25 -36.41 -26.48 14.33
N ILE A 26 -37.03 -25.34 14.02
CA ILE A 26 -36.55 -24.01 14.43
C ILE A 26 -37.24 -23.65 15.75
N VAL A 27 -36.46 -23.51 16.83
CA VAL A 27 -36.98 -23.11 18.15
C VAL A 27 -36.59 -21.66 18.40
N LYS A 28 -37.57 -20.82 18.75
CA LYS A 28 -37.31 -19.44 19.19
C LYS A 28 -36.93 -19.44 20.66
N GLU A 29 -35.80 -18.82 20.98
CA GLU A 29 -35.31 -18.68 22.35
C GLU A 29 -35.01 -17.21 22.68
N ALA A 30 -35.33 -16.77 23.90
CA ALA A 30 -34.99 -15.43 24.35
C ALA A 30 -33.47 -15.25 24.54
N ASN A 31 -32.91 -14.15 24.02
CA ASN A 31 -31.51 -13.79 24.11
C ASN A 31 -31.17 -13.14 25.46
N LYS A 32 -31.41 -13.89 26.52
CA LYS A 32 -31.18 -13.52 27.93
C LYS A 32 -30.91 -14.79 28.74
N PRO A 33 -30.52 -14.69 30.03
CA PRO A 33 -30.39 -15.85 30.90
C PRO A 33 -31.65 -16.74 30.90
N THR A 34 -31.46 -18.05 31.12
CA THR A 34 -32.59 -18.99 31.13
C THR A 34 -33.56 -18.70 32.29
N PRO A 35 -34.85 -19.10 32.19
CA PRO A 35 -35.79 -18.91 33.30
C PRO A 35 -35.29 -19.49 34.63
N LYS A 36 -34.58 -20.63 34.60
CA LYS A 36 -33.95 -21.24 35.78
C LYS A 36 -32.82 -20.38 36.37
N GLN A 37 -32.09 -19.66 35.53
CA GLN A 37 -31.02 -18.76 35.96
C GLN A 37 -31.54 -17.41 36.47
N LEU A 38 -32.78 -17.05 36.16
CA LEU A 38 -33.43 -15.85 36.69
C LEU A 38 -34.17 -16.12 38.00
N ASP A 39 -34.22 -17.38 38.46
CA ASP A 39 -34.91 -17.76 39.70
C ASP A 39 -34.10 -17.30 40.92
N ASP A 40 -34.63 -16.31 41.63
CA ASP A 40 -34.01 -15.69 42.80
C ASP A 40 -34.33 -16.40 44.12
N LYS A 41 -35.05 -17.53 44.05
CA LYS A 41 -35.37 -18.36 45.20
C LYS A 41 -34.09 -19.00 45.75
N PRO A 42 -33.92 -19.02 47.09
CA PRO A 42 -32.79 -19.71 47.70
C PRO A 42 -32.80 -21.20 47.33
N LYS A 43 -31.62 -21.74 47.00
CA LYS A 43 -31.41 -23.19 46.89
C LYS A 43 -31.54 -23.83 48.29
N PRO A 44 -31.67 -25.18 48.39
CA PRO A 44 -31.80 -25.88 49.69
C PRO A 44 -30.68 -25.60 50.70
N ASP A 45 -29.52 -25.14 50.24
CA ASP A 45 -28.36 -24.73 51.04
C ASP A 45 -28.46 -23.28 51.57
N GLY A 46 -29.49 -22.53 51.20
CA GLY A 46 -29.69 -21.12 51.53
C GLY A 46 -28.93 -20.13 50.62
N VAL A 47 -28.23 -20.62 49.60
CA VAL A 47 -27.48 -19.80 48.64
C VAL A 47 -28.43 -19.31 47.54
N LYS A 48 -28.40 -18.01 47.25
CA LYS A 48 -29.01 -17.45 46.03
C LYS A 48 -27.95 -17.34 44.95
N ASP A 49 -28.27 -17.84 43.77
CA ASP A 49 -27.37 -17.93 42.62
C ASP A 49 -28.19 -17.71 41.35
N TYR A 50 -28.32 -16.45 40.96
CA TYR A 50 -29.26 -16.01 39.92
C TYR A 50 -28.72 -14.81 39.14
N TYR A 51 -29.32 -14.58 37.99
CA TYR A 51 -29.06 -13.42 37.14
C TYR A 51 -30.20 -12.43 37.29
N ARG A 52 -29.88 -11.14 37.34
CA ARG A 52 -30.86 -10.07 37.22
C ARG A 52 -30.44 -9.05 36.19
N GLU A 53 -31.41 -8.41 35.55
CA GLU A 53 -31.14 -7.29 34.66
C GLU A 53 -30.66 -6.09 35.50
N VAL A 54 -29.63 -5.40 35.00
CA VAL A 54 -29.07 -4.21 35.64
C VAL A 54 -29.81 -3.00 35.08
N ALA A 55 -30.47 -2.21 35.94
CA ALA A 55 -31.17 -1.03 35.48
C ALA A 55 -30.19 0.06 34.97
N ILE A 56 -30.67 0.91 34.07
CA ILE A 56 -29.83 1.89 33.35
C ILE A 56 -29.13 2.89 34.28
N ASP A 57 -29.76 3.21 35.39
CA ASP A 57 -29.34 4.14 36.44
C ASP A 57 -28.44 3.49 37.51
N GLU A 58 -28.28 2.17 37.50
CA GLU A 58 -27.37 1.50 38.43
C GLU A 58 -25.90 1.76 38.08
N SER A 59 -25.05 1.89 39.11
CA SER A 59 -23.62 2.19 39.00
C SER A 59 -22.88 1.27 38.02
N LYS A 60 -23.24 -0.01 37.97
CA LYS A 60 -22.61 -1.01 37.10
C LYS A 60 -22.94 -0.79 35.63
N HIS A 61 -24.18 -0.42 35.32
CA HIS A 61 -24.59 -0.07 33.95
C HIS A 61 -23.95 1.26 33.51
N MET A 62 -23.86 2.25 34.41
CA MET A 62 -23.15 3.51 34.14
C MET A 62 -21.65 3.30 33.89
N ASP A 63 -20.99 2.43 34.65
CA ASP A 63 -19.57 2.12 34.49
C ASP A 63 -19.28 1.46 33.13
N TRP A 64 -20.11 0.50 32.72
CA TRP A 64 -20.01 -0.09 31.38
C TRP A 64 -20.13 0.96 30.27
N ARG A 65 -21.16 1.82 30.34
CA ARG A 65 -21.36 2.87 29.34
C ARG A 65 -20.20 3.86 29.31
N ARG A 66 -19.71 4.31 30.48
CA ARG A 66 -18.58 5.23 30.59
C ARG A 66 -17.30 4.65 29.99
N LYS A 67 -17.01 3.37 30.23
CA LYS A 67 -15.83 2.70 29.67
C LYS A 67 -15.92 2.59 28.14
N LEU A 68 -17.08 2.18 27.62
CA LEU A 68 -17.31 2.09 26.17
C LEU A 68 -17.25 3.48 25.52
N ALA A 69 -17.87 4.49 26.12
CA ALA A 69 -17.80 5.87 25.67
C ALA A 69 -16.37 6.41 25.66
N ALA A 70 -15.57 6.13 26.68
CA ALA A 70 -14.17 6.56 26.72
C ALA A 70 -13.32 5.91 25.62
N MET A 71 -13.63 4.66 25.23
CA MET A 71 -12.98 3.99 24.11
C MET A 71 -13.46 4.56 22.77
N LEU A 72 -14.77 4.75 22.57
CA LEU A 72 -15.33 5.38 21.37
C LEU A 72 -14.85 6.84 21.18
N ALA A 73 -14.71 7.60 22.27
CA ALA A 73 -14.22 8.97 22.21
C ALA A 73 -12.76 9.03 21.75
N ARG A 74 -11.96 8.01 22.04
CA ARG A 74 -10.58 7.91 21.56
C ARG A 74 -10.52 7.68 20.06
N ASP A 75 -11.37 6.79 19.54
CA ASP A 75 -11.26 6.33 18.16
C ASP A 75 -12.13 7.14 17.19
N LEU A 76 -13.27 7.67 17.65
CA LEU A 76 -14.27 8.35 16.82
C LEU A 76 -14.70 9.74 17.36
N ASN A 77 -14.21 10.14 18.53
CA ASN A 77 -14.65 11.36 19.24
C ASN A 77 -16.17 11.40 19.50
N LEU A 78 -16.80 10.23 19.72
CA LEU A 78 -18.22 10.07 20.05
C LEU A 78 -18.40 9.69 21.53
N ASP A 79 -19.49 10.14 22.16
CA ASP A 79 -19.88 9.75 23.53
C ASP A 79 -21.16 8.91 23.51
N MET A 80 -21.25 7.84 24.31
CA MET A 80 -22.34 6.87 24.23
C MET A 80 -23.33 7.03 25.38
N ALA A 81 -24.57 7.41 25.06
CA ALA A 81 -25.63 7.57 26.05
C ALA A 81 -26.33 6.26 26.43
N HIS A 82 -26.52 5.33 25.49
CA HIS A 82 -27.21 4.05 25.71
C HIS A 82 -26.47 2.92 24.99
N PHE A 83 -26.65 1.67 25.43
CA PHE A 83 -26.24 0.54 24.59
C PHE A 83 -26.99 0.57 23.25
N PRO A 84 -26.42 -0.02 22.19
CA PRO A 84 -27.17 -0.27 20.96
C PRO A 84 -28.49 -1.00 21.26
N GLU A 85 -29.51 -0.74 20.44
CA GLU A 85 -30.86 -1.27 20.63
C GLU A 85 -30.85 -2.80 20.88
N ASN A 86 -31.74 -3.29 21.74
CA ASN A 86 -31.85 -4.71 22.11
C ASN A 86 -30.66 -5.37 22.82
N TYR A 87 -29.58 -4.64 23.11
CA TYR A 87 -28.58 -5.11 24.07
C TYR A 87 -29.04 -4.87 25.51
N ARG A 88 -28.84 -5.85 26.39
CA ARG A 88 -29.30 -5.85 27.80
C ARG A 88 -28.20 -6.37 28.72
N LEU A 89 -27.91 -5.63 29.78
CA LEU A 89 -26.88 -5.98 30.75
C LEU A 89 -27.51 -6.75 31.91
N PHE A 90 -26.96 -7.93 32.20
CA PHE A 90 -27.35 -8.75 33.35
C PHE A 90 -26.16 -8.89 34.30
N GLU A 91 -26.43 -8.91 35.59
CA GLU A 91 -25.43 -9.28 36.59
C GLU A 91 -25.74 -10.63 37.20
N HIS A 92 -24.68 -11.38 37.48
CA HIS A 92 -24.73 -12.63 38.22
C HIS A 92 -24.55 -12.35 39.71
N VAL A 93 -25.57 -12.68 40.49
CA VAL A 93 -25.61 -12.46 41.94
C VAL A 93 -25.49 -13.80 42.64
N LYS A 94 -24.40 -13.97 43.39
CA LYS A 94 -24.18 -15.12 44.27
C LYS A 94 -24.02 -14.64 45.70
N THR A 95 -24.93 -15.07 46.59
CA THR A 95 -24.87 -14.74 48.02
C THR A 95 -24.50 -15.98 48.82
N ALA A 96 -23.34 -15.95 49.48
CA ALA A 96 -22.93 -17.02 50.38
C ALA A 96 -23.82 -17.06 51.63
N LYS A 97 -23.94 -18.25 52.23
CA LYS A 97 -24.64 -18.45 53.51
C LYS A 97 -23.93 -17.61 54.58
N LYS A 98 -24.68 -16.74 55.26
CA LYS A 98 -24.18 -16.12 56.51
C LYS A 98 -24.10 -17.23 57.55
N GLU A 99 -22.92 -17.83 57.73
CA GLU A 99 -22.63 -18.49 59.00
C GLU A 99 -22.44 -17.41 60.06
N GLU A 100 -23.29 -17.42 61.08
CA GLU A 100 -23.12 -16.60 62.28
C GLU A 100 -21.78 -16.97 62.94
N GLY A 101 -20.79 -16.08 62.79
CA GLY A 101 -19.54 -16.15 63.56
C GLY A 101 -18.23 -16.12 62.76
N ALA A 102 -18.24 -16.22 61.42
CA ALA A 102 -16.99 -16.25 60.64
C ALA A 102 -16.40 -14.83 60.37
N PRO A 103 -15.07 -14.63 60.53
CA PRO A 103 -14.44 -13.33 60.34
C PRO A 103 -14.45 -12.87 58.88
N LYS A 104 -14.78 -11.59 58.66
CA LYS A 104 -14.84 -10.94 57.34
C LYS A 104 -13.45 -10.99 56.66
N THR A 105 -13.23 -11.96 55.78
CA THR A 105 -12.06 -11.95 54.90
C THR A 105 -12.20 -10.83 53.88
N LYS A 106 -11.30 -9.85 53.98
CA LYS A 106 -11.16 -8.72 53.06
C LYS A 106 -10.66 -9.24 51.70
N THR A 107 -11.57 -9.42 50.75
CA THR A 107 -11.25 -9.38 49.31
C THR A 107 -11.67 -8.03 48.74
N HIS A 108 -10.98 -7.63 47.67
CA HIS A 108 -10.87 -6.25 47.22
C HIS A 108 -12.21 -5.56 46.91
N ALA A 109 -12.35 -4.35 47.46
CA ALA A 109 -13.37 -3.34 47.15
C ALA A 109 -14.85 -3.70 47.45
N GLY A 110 -15.20 -3.63 48.75
CA GLY A 110 -16.50 -3.07 49.17
C GLY A 110 -17.76 -3.89 48.87
N GLY A 111 -18.01 -4.93 49.66
CA GLY A 111 -19.32 -5.59 49.77
C GLY A 111 -19.15 -7.10 49.92
N GLY A 112 -19.73 -7.69 50.96
CA GLY A 112 -19.60 -9.12 51.31
C GLY A 112 -20.25 -10.10 50.34
N ASN A 113 -20.33 -9.76 49.05
CA ASN A 113 -20.79 -10.65 47.99
C ASN A 113 -19.59 -11.17 47.21
N GLU A 114 -19.64 -12.47 46.88
CA GLU A 114 -18.77 -13.08 45.90
C GLU A 114 -18.87 -12.30 44.56
N ARG A 115 -17.77 -12.26 43.81
CA ARG A 115 -17.59 -11.46 42.58
C ARG A 115 -18.88 -11.40 41.74
N GLN A 116 -19.44 -10.20 41.60
CA GLN A 116 -20.66 -9.98 40.81
C GLN A 116 -20.33 -9.64 39.36
N ASP A 117 -20.12 -10.67 38.54
CA ASP A 117 -19.81 -10.51 37.12
C ASP A 117 -21.03 -9.99 36.32
N ALA A 118 -20.77 -9.17 35.30
CA ALA A 118 -21.77 -8.61 34.41
C ALA A 118 -21.62 -9.19 33.00
N TYR A 119 -22.74 -9.40 32.33
CA TYR A 119 -22.80 -9.96 30.99
C TYR A 119 -23.77 -9.17 30.12
N LEU A 120 -23.29 -8.73 28.96
CA LEU A 120 -24.12 -8.05 27.98
C LEU A 120 -24.66 -9.08 26.97
N TYR A 121 -25.97 -9.24 26.95
CA TYR A 121 -26.72 -10.08 26.02
C TYR A 121 -27.29 -9.22 24.87
N GLY A 122 -27.60 -9.85 23.74
CA GLY A 122 -28.17 -9.18 22.57
C GLY A 122 -27.61 -9.66 21.23
N HIS A 123 -26.44 -10.30 21.21
CA HIS A 123 -25.78 -10.71 19.96
C HIS A 123 -26.64 -11.66 19.08
N PRO A 124 -26.68 -11.51 17.73
CA PRO A 124 -27.50 -12.33 16.82
C PRO A 124 -27.28 -13.84 16.92
N LEU A 125 -26.06 -14.27 17.26
CA LEU A 125 -25.72 -15.68 17.47
C LEU A 125 -26.31 -16.29 18.78
N GLY A 126 -27.10 -15.53 19.54
CA GLY A 126 -27.95 -16.01 20.62
C GLY A 126 -27.31 -16.03 22.01
N ARG A 127 -28.09 -16.48 23.00
CA ARG A 127 -27.78 -16.34 24.45
C ARG A 127 -26.44 -16.90 24.92
N LYS A 128 -25.86 -17.86 24.19
CA LYS A 128 -24.55 -18.43 24.54
C LYS A 128 -23.40 -17.48 24.18
N LYS A 129 -23.64 -16.57 23.24
CA LYS A 129 -22.69 -15.59 22.71
C LYS A 129 -22.94 -14.22 23.36
N ARG A 130 -22.51 -14.10 24.62
CA ARG A 130 -22.62 -12.88 25.45
C ARG A 130 -21.25 -12.28 25.73
N PHE A 131 -21.18 -10.96 25.84
CA PHE A 131 -19.94 -10.25 26.17
C PHE A 131 -19.74 -10.17 27.69
N ARG A 132 -18.52 -10.42 28.18
CA ARG A 132 -18.24 -10.49 29.64
C ARG A 132 -17.60 -9.23 30.19
N SER A 133 -17.16 -8.33 29.31
CA SER A 133 -16.54 -7.06 29.69
C SER A 133 -16.83 -5.97 28.65
N PRO A 134 -16.71 -4.68 29.02
CA PRO A 134 -16.73 -3.59 28.04
C PRO A 134 -15.67 -3.76 26.93
N GLY A 135 -14.49 -4.29 27.27
CA GLY A 135 -13.43 -4.54 26.31
C GLY A 135 -13.78 -5.63 25.30
N ASP A 136 -14.50 -6.68 25.72
CA ASP A 136 -14.96 -7.75 24.83
C ASP A 136 -15.99 -7.23 23.83
N PHE A 137 -16.86 -6.32 24.27
CA PHE A 137 -17.92 -5.74 23.44
C PHE A 137 -17.42 -4.63 22.54
N TYR A 138 -16.35 -3.92 22.92
CA TYR A 138 -15.90 -2.73 22.22
C TYR A 138 -15.62 -2.94 20.72
N PRO A 139 -14.93 -4.00 20.27
CA PRO A 139 -14.75 -4.24 18.83
C PRO A 139 -16.08 -4.39 18.08
N HIS A 140 -17.09 -5.00 18.71
CA HIS A 140 -18.44 -5.12 18.15
C HIS A 140 -19.16 -3.79 18.12
N LEU A 141 -19.03 -3.00 19.19
CA LEU A 141 -19.61 -1.66 19.28
C LEU A 141 -18.97 -0.70 18.26
N LEU A 142 -17.65 -0.79 18.08
CA LEU A 142 -16.91 -0.02 17.10
C LEU A 142 -17.39 -0.38 15.69
N TRP A 143 -17.47 -1.68 15.38
CA TRP A 143 -18.07 -2.15 14.13
C TRP A 143 -19.49 -1.63 13.94
N LEU A 144 -20.38 -1.73 14.93
CA LEU A 144 -21.73 -1.15 14.87
C LEU A 144 -21.72 0.36 14.58
N ALA A 145 -20.70 1.08 15.01
CA ALA A 145 -20.56 2.52 14.84
C ALA A 145 -19.87 2.95 13.54
N THR A 146 -18.97 2.12 12.97
CA THR A 146 -18.07 2.52 11.88
C THR A 146 -18.32 1.83 10.56
N ASP A 147 -18.74 0.57 10.60
CA ASP A 147 -19.05 -0.17 9.39
C ASP A 147 -20.40 0.34 8.85
N PRO A 148 -20.54 0.66 7.56
CA PRO A 148 -21.78 1.21 7.01
C PRO A 148 -22.81 0.13 6.63
N ASP A 149 -22.34 -1.06 6.21
CA ASP A 149 -23.18 -2.07 5.54
C ASP A 149 -23.79 -3.10 6.50
N GLY A 150 -23.23 -3.23 7.69
CA GLY A 150 -23.69 -4.14 8.73
C GLY A 150 -23.16 -5.53 8.51
N ASP A 151 -22.05 -5.65 7.79
CA ASP A 151 -21.45 -6.93 7.44
C ASP A 151 -20.74 -7.52 8.66
N SER A 152 -21.24 -8.65 9.15
CA SER A 152 -20.69 -9.33 10.33
C SER A 152 -19.25 -9.78 10.13
N ASP A 153 -18.80 -9.94 8.89
CA ASP A 153 -17.44 -10.39 8.57
C ASP A 153 -16.40 -9.27 8.77
N ASN A 154 -16.84 -8.00 8.78
CA ASN A 154 -16.01 -6.85 9.14
C ASN A 154 -15.89 -6.66 10.66
N CYS A 155 -16.54 -7.51 11.48
CA CYS A 155 -16.54 -7.39 12.93
C CYS A 155 -15.40 -8.19 13.57
N ALA A 156 -14.42 -7.49 14.16
CA ALA A 156 -13.28 -8.08 14.85
C ALA A 156 -13.57 -8.55 16.29
N CYS A 157 -14.84 -8.67 16.70
CA CYS A 157 -15.16 -9.09 18.07
C CYS A 157 -14.98 -10.61 18.25
N LYS A 158 -14.64 -11.05 19.47
CA LYS A 158 -14.41 -12.48 19.78
C LYS A 158 -15.60 -13.40 19.46
N ILE A 159 -16.80 -12.82 19.32
CA ILE A 159 -18.01 -13.57 19.05
C ILE A 159 -18.22 -13.79 17.55
N CYS A 160 -17.99 -12.77 16.72
CA CYS A 160 -18.08 -12.83 15.25
C CYS A 160 -16.86 -13.54 14.65
N CYS A 161 -15.67 -13.27 15.20
CA CYS A 161 -14.41 -13.87 14.76
C CYS A 161 -13.74 -14.66 15.91
N PRO A 162 -14.14 -15.92 16.15
CA PRO A 162 -13.58 -16.73 17.24
C PRO A 162 -12.15 -17.26 16.96
N GLU A 163 -11.75 -17.43 15.70
CA GLU A 163 -10.46 -18.07 15.34
C GLU A 163 -9.25 -17.13 15.42
N GLU A 164 -9.41 -15.82 15.16
CA GLU A 164 -8.28 -14.88 15.16
C GLU A 164 -7.75 -14.52 16.57
N LEU A 165 -8.59 -14.63 17.60
CA LEU A 165 -8.22 -14.23 18.97
C LEU A 165 -7.59 -15.35 19.80
N ASP A 166 -7.92 -16.62 19.55
CA ASP A 166 -7.33 -17.76 20.26
C ASP A 166 -5.87 -18.00 19.82
N ALA A 167 -5.48 -17.53 18.63
CA ALA A 167 -4.09 -17.46 18.18
C ALA A 167 -3.25 -16.44 18.98
N SER A 168 -3.83 -15.31 19.38
CA SER A 168 -3.12 -14.26 20.13
C SER A 168 -2.92 -14.56 21.63
N MET A 169 -3.73 -15.45 22.22
CA MET A 169 -3.67 -15.77 23.66
C MET A 169 -2.66 -16.88 24.00
N LYS A 170 -2.16 -17.63 23.01
CA LYS A 170 -1.12 -18.66 23.23
C LYS A 170 0.31 -18.10 23.31
N GLU A 171 0.54 -16.85 22.93
CA GLU A 171 1.89 -16.23 22.91
C GLU A 171 2.19 -15.32 24.10
N LYS A 172 1.28 -15.17 25.08
CA LYS A 172 1.43 -14.17 26.14
C LYS A 172 1.29 -14.73 27.57
N ASP A 173 2.15 -15.69 27.90
CA ASP A 173 2.49 -16.01 29.29
C ASP A 173 4.01 -16.07 29.45
N THR A 174 4.65 -14.91 29.61
CA THR A 174 5.77 -14.73 30.56
C THR A 174 6.12 -13.24 30.74
N ASN A 175 5.81 -12.75 31.94
CA ASN A 175 6.61 -11.81 32.73
C ASN A 175 6.92 -10.40 32.14
N THR A 176 6.17 -9.37 32.57
CA THR A 176 6.72 -8.06 33.04
C THR A 176 5.61 -7.14 33.58
N ASN A 177 5.84 -6.57 34.76
CA ASN A 177 4.98 -5.59 35.46
C ASN A 177 4.97 -4.21 34.77
N PRO A 178 3.85 -3.47 34.77
CA PRO A 178 3.83 -2.05 34.41
C PRO A 178 3.78 -1.13 35.65
N LEU A 179 4.69 -0.15 35.71
CA LEU A 179 4.65 0.99 36.63
C LEU A 179 3.78 2.13 36.05
N LEU A 180 2.88 2.65 36.89
CA LEU A 180 1.88 3.67 36.61
C LEU A 180 2.42 5.11 36.75
N ALA A 181 2.08 5.94 35.76
CA ALA A 181 1.45 7.28 35.79
C ALA A 181 1.95 8.41 36.71
N ARG A 182 2.02 9.64 36.15
CA ARG A 182 1.07 10.74 36.47
C ARG A 182 1.37 12.06 35.73
N ARG A 183 0.32 12.66 35.18
CA ARG A 183 0.16 14.11 35.01
C ARG A 183 -1.30 14.47 35.36
N PRO A 184 -1.58 15.57 36.09
CA PRO A 184 -2.95 15.98 36.37
C PRO A 184 -3.44 17.10 35.44
N SER A 185 -4.74 17.02 35.21
CA SER A 185 -5.67 17.83 34.43
C SER A 185 -6.12 19.10 35.17
N ASN A 186 -6.75 20.03 34.44
CA ASN A 186 -7.98 20.79 34.78
C ASN A 186 -8.14 21.95 33.75
N GLN A 187 -9.28 22.50 33.34
CA GLN A 187 -10.74 22.33 33.50
C GLN A 187 -11.38 23.41 32.56
N THR A 188 -12.47 23.17 31.78
CA THR A 188 -13.87 23.68 32.05
C THR A 188 -14.08 25.15 31.57
N GLN A 189 -15.10 25.62 30.83
CA GLN A 189 -16.52 25.23 30.57
C GLN A 189 -17.22 26.21 29.55
N THR A 190 -18.27 25.73 28.87
CA THR A 190 -19.61 26.34 28.49
C THR A 190 -19.79 27.72 27.84
N PHE A 191 -20.49 27.95 26.70
CA PHE A 191 -21.86 27.66 26.14
C PHE A 191 -22.84 28.85 26.21
N GLN A 192 -23.41 29.29 25.08
CA GLN A 192 -24.87 29.52 24.88
C GLN A 192 -25.26 29.95 23.44
N TYR A 193 -26.48 29.54 23.06
CA TYR A 193 -27.24 29.67 21.80
C TYR A 193 -27.84 31.10 21.62
N ALA A 194 -28.50 31.60 20.56
CA ALA A 194 -29.28 31.03 19.43
C ALA A 194 -29.49 32.10 18.30
N HIS A 195 -29.62 31.63 17.05
CA HIS A 195 -30.50 31.98 15.88
C HIS A 195 -31.30 33.32 15.77
N PRO A 196 -32.01 33.60 14.65
CA PRO A 196 -31.64 33.66 13.21
C PRO A 196 -32.31 34.85 12.45
N ALA A 197 -31.95 35.12 11.18
CA ALA A 197 -32.83 35.68 10.10
C ALA A 197 -31.98 36.09 8.88
N THR A 198 -32.15 35.48 7.69
CA THR A 198 -32.87 36.02 6.50
C THR A 198 -32.49 37.47 6.14
N GLN A 199 -31.98 37.83 4.96
CA GLN A 199 -32.47 37.57 3.61
C GLN A 199 -31.45 38.04 2.54
N SER A 200 -31.35 37.25 1.47
CA SER A 200 -31.21 37.63 0.04
C SER A 200 -31.06 39.10 -0.38
N SER A 201 -30.05 39.41 -1.20
CA SER A 201 -30.20 39.79 -2.64
C SER A 201 -28.88 40.35 -3.23
N THR A 202 -28.53 39.86 -4.41
CA THR A 202 -27.51 40.36 -5.36
C THR A 202 -28.01 41.64 -6.10
N PRO A 203 -27.37 42.14 -7.17
CA PRO A 203 -26.09 42.88 -7.24
C PRO A 203 -26.20 44.21 -8.05
N ALA A 204 -25.23 45.12 -7.94
CA ALA A 204 -24.89 46.14 -8.96
C ALA A 204 -23.52 46.74 -8.59
N VAL A 205 -22.42 46.48 -9.31
CA VAL A 205 -21.89 47.19 -10.50
C VAL A 205 -21.76 48.71 -10.31
N VAL A 206 -20.57 49.23 -10.66
CA VAL A 206 -20.21 50.54 -11.25
C VAL A 206 -19.11 51.30 -10.46
N THR A 207 -17.88 51.26 -11.02
CA THR A 207 -16.79 52.29 -11.15
C THR A 207 -16.46 53.26 -10.02
N ALA A 208 -15.29 53.89 -9.88
CA ALA A 208 -13.90 53.83 -10.36
C ALA A 208 -13.21 55.10 -9.77
N ARG A 209 -11.86 55.10 -9.65
CA ARG A 209 -10.94 56.27 -9.54
C ARG A 209 -10.97 57.05 -8.21
N ASN A 210 -9.91 57.74 -7.74
CA ASN A 210 -8.44 57.70 -7.82
C ASN A 210 -7.94 58.86 -6.90
N ASP A 211 -6.70 58.78 -6.43
CA ASP A 211 -5.79 59.86 -5.96
C ASP A 211 -6.06 60.53 -4.58
N ALA A 212 -5.17 60.37 -3.57
CA ALA A 212 -3.91 61.10 -3.26
C ALA A 212 -4.19 62.48 -2.57
N THR A 213 -3.54 63.02 -1.52
CA THR A 213 -2.26 62.81 -0.80
C THR A 213 -2.18 63.78 0.42
N LEU A 214 -1.39 63.44 1.48
CA LEU A 214 -0.64 64.32 2.44
C LEU A 214 -1.43 65.13 3.52
N THR A 215 -1.05 65.35 4.80
CA THR A 215 0.22 65.23 5.56
C THR A 215 0.02 65.40 7.09
N SER A 216 0.91 64.72 7.84
CA SER A 216 1.59 65.02 9.13
C SER A 216 0.84 65.37 10.45
N ARG A 217 1.13 64.57 11.49
CA ARG A 217 1.80 65.02 12.74
C ARG A 217 2.25 63.84 13.61
N THR A 218 3.54 63.80 13.91
CA THR A 218 4.24 62.98 14.93
C THR A 218 4.00 63.55 16.34
N PRO A 219 3.95 62.72 17.40
CA PRO A 219 5.19 62.33 18.11
C PRO A 219 5.26 60.86 18.60
N GLN A 220 6.50 60.35 18.65
CA GLN A 220 7.00 59.15 19.35
C GLN A 220 7.27 59.46 20.85
N PRO A 221 7.70 58.50 21.71
CA PRO A 221 7.42 57.05 21.76
C PRO A 221 7.10 56.56 23.21
N VAL A 222 6.32 55.49 23.37
CA VAL A 222 6.42 54.63 24.56
C VAL A 222 6.30 53.16 24.17
N ALA A 223 7.25 52.37 24.64
CA ALA A 223 7.44 50.97 24.34
C ALA A 223 6.38 50.06 24.99
N ALA A 224 5.80 49.12 24.23
CA ALA A 224 5.20 47.88 24.73
C ALA A 224 4.95 46.85 23.60
N THR A 225 5.83 45.85 23.53
CA THR A 225 5.52 44.41 23.40
C THR A 225 4.68 43.86 22.23
N ALA A 226 5.36 43.53 21.14
CA ALA A 226 5.67 42.15 20.69
C ALA A 226 4.57 41.05 20.63
N HIS A 227 3.28 41.35 20.44
CA HIS A 227 2.26 40.30 20.21
C HIS A 227 1.48 40.38 18.88
N ALA A 228 1.79 41.33 18.00
CA ALA A 228 1.07 41.49 16.73
C ALA A 228 1.71 40.77 15.51
N LEU A 229 2.83 40.08 15.67
CA LEU A 229 3.49 39.32 14.58
C LEU A 229 3.28 37.79 14.65
N ALA A 230 2.63 37.28 15.69
CA ALA A 230 2.40 35.82 15.85
C ALA A 230 1.11 35.31 15.16
N ALA A 231 0.20 36.20 14.75
CA ALA A 231 -1.08 35.81 14.15
C ALA A 231 -1.04 35.69 12.61
N ALA A 232 0.09 36.01 11.96
CA ALA A 232 0.29 35.82 10.51
C ALA A 232 1.08 34.54 10.16
N GLN A 233 1.44 33.71 11.15
CA GLN A 233 2.21 32.46 10.96
C GLN A 233 1.42 31.18 11.24
N ALA A 234 0.08 31.26 11.30
CA ALA A 234 -0.75 30.08 11.09
C ALA A 234 -0.87 29.79 9.59
N ALA A 235 0.26 29.70 8.89
CA ALA A 235 0.31 29.07 7.58
C ALA A 235 -0.14 27.62 7.77
N SER A 236 -1.10 27.20 6.95
CA SER A 236 -1.54 25.82 6.77
C SER A 236 -0.34 24.88 6.84
N ARG A 237 -0.20 24.13 7.94
CA ARG A 237 0.71 22.99 7.96
C ARG A 237 0.10 21.94 7.05
N THR A 238 0.45 22.01 5.77
CA THR A 238 0.25 20.92 4.83
C THR A 238 0.80 19.66 5.50
N PRO A 239 0.06 18.53 5.50
CA PRO A 239 0.59 17.27 6.01
C PRO A 239 1.98 17.04 5.42
N LEU A 240 2.97 16.75 6.26
CA LEU A 240 4.32 16.44 5.79
C LEU A 240 4.21 15.18 4.94
N LYS A 241 4.64 15.25 3.67
CA LYS A 241 4.59 14.09 2.77
C LYS A 241 5.53 13.00 3.28
N PRO A 242 5.24 11.71 3.02
CA PRO A 242 6.16 10.63 3.36
C PRO A 242 7.53 10.85 2.70
N GLU A 243 8.62 10.44 3.35
CA GLU A 243 9.99 10.55 2.84
C GLU A 243 10.13 9.94 1.42
N ASP A 244 9.45 8.81 1.23
CA ASP A 244 9.35 8.08 -0.02
C ASP A 244 8.86 8.94 -1.21
N TYR A 245 8.03 9.96 -0.96
CA TYR A 245 7.55 10.90 -1.98
C TYR A 245 8.69 11.67 -2.63
N ASP A 246 9.63 12.18 -1.83
CA ASP A 246 10.75 12.98 -2.33
C ASP A 246 11.82 12.10 -2.98
N ILE A 247 11.97 10.85 -2.53
CA ILE A 247 12.87 9.87 -3.14
C ILE A 247 12.33 9.44 -4.52
N ASP A 248 11.05 9.09 -4.63
CA ASP A 248 10.46 8.52 -5.86
C ASP A 248 10.41 9.49 -7.05
N ARG A 249 10.48 10.80 -6.76
CA ARG A 249 10.46 11.88 -7.76
C ARG A 249 11.84 12.25 -8.29
N GLN A 250 12.91 11.71 -7.70
CA GLN A 250 14.27 11.96 -8.16
C GLN A 250 14.60 11.08 -9.37
N TYR A 251 15.39 11.62 -10.29
CA TYR A 251 15.86 10.90 -11.46
C TYR A 251 17.04 9.99 -11.10
N GLY A 252 16.97 8.71 -11.48
CA GLY A 252 18.11 7.77 -11.36
C GLY A 252 18.47 7.35 -9.93
N VAL A 253 17.64 7.65 -8.92
CA VAL A 253 17.90 7.23 -7.54
C VAL A 253 17.47 5.79 -7.33
N PHE A 254 16.17 5.48 -7.43
CA PHE A 254 15.66 4.11 -7.49
C PHE A 254 14.78 3.95 -8.71
N LEU A 255 14.98 2.86 -9.46
CA LEU A 255 14.18 2.57 -10.64
C LEU A 255 12.82 1.97 -10.23
N PHE A 256 12.85 1.16 -9.16
CA PHE A 256 11.70 0.45 -8.62
C PHE A 256 11.31 0.98 -7.23
N ARG A 257 10.02 0.90 -6.91
CA ARG A 257 9.47 1.47 -5.68
C ARG A 257 9.01 0.40 -4.72
N GLN A 258 9.02 0.78 -3.45
CA GLN A 258 8.48 -0.07 -2.41
C GLN A 258 6.98 -0.33 -2.65
N GLY A 259 6.58 -1.57 -2.41
CA GLY A 259 5.22 -2.07 -2.62
C GLY A 259 4.87 -2.41 -4.06
N GLU A 260 5.78 -2.16 -5.01
CA GLU A 260 5.58 -2.54 -6.41
C GLU A 260 5.77 -4.04 -6.61
N MET A 261 4.95 -4.61 -7.50
CA MET A 261 5.12 -5.95 -8.00
C MET A 261 6.04 -5.92 -9.22
N VAL A 262 7.03 -6.80 -9.23
CA VAL A 262 8.11 -6.82 -10.23
C VAL A 262 8.41 -8.26 -10.66
N TRP A 263 9.00 -8.38 -11.85
CA TRP A 263 9.77 -9.56 -12.20
C TRP A 263 11.15 -9.43 -11.58
N PHE A 264 11.71 -10.53 -11.10
CA PHE A 264 13.09 -10.56 -10.59
C PHE A 264 13.81 -11.83 -11.03
N ASP A 265 15.10 -11.71 -11.30
CA ASP A 265 15.95 -12.86 -11.61
C ASP A 265 16.17 -13.72 -10.36
N ARG A 266 15.87 -15.01 -10.49
CA ARG A 266 16.04 -16.06 -9.48
C ARG A 266 17.02 -17.10 -10.04
N GLN A 267 18.29 -16.70 -10.13
CA GLN A 267 19.39 -17.57 -10.55
C GLN A 267 19.21 -18.13 -11.98
N GLY A 268 18.81 -17.27 -12.93
CA GLY A 268 18.63 -17.63 -14.33
C GLY A 268 17.18 -17.88 -14.75
N ALA A 269 16.25 -17.92 -13.79
CA ALA A 269 14.81 -17.99 -14.06
C ALA A 269 14.10 -16.77 -13.48
N TRP A 270 13.10 -16.23 -14.20
CA TRP A 270 12.35 -15.05 -13.74
C TRP A 270 11.21 -15.42 -12.79
N GLY A 271 11.21 -14.82 -11.60
CA GLY A 271 10.15 -14.94 -10.59
C GLY A 271 9.30 -13.68 -10.47
N LEU A 272 8.16 -13.81 -9.79
CA LEU A 272 7.26 -12.70 -9.47
C LEU A 272 7.29 -12.39 -7.98
N GLY A 273 7.42 -11.12 -7.62
CA GLY A 273 7.53 -10.71 -6.23
C GLY A 273 7.19 -9.25 -6.00
N VAL A 274 7.09 -8.87 -4.72
CA VAL A 274 6.85 -7.48 -4.31
C VAL A 274 8.08 -6.91 -3.63
N ILE A 275 8.41 -5.65 -3.91
CA ILE A 275 9.52 -4.95 -3.26
C ILE A 275 9.08 -4.53 -1.86
N VAL A 276 9.69 -5.10 -0.83
CA VAL A 276 9.34 -4.82 0.57
C VAL A 276 10.29 -3.82 1.24
N GLU A 277 11.50 -3.66 0.71
CA GLU A 277 12.52 -2.72 1.18
C GLU A 277 13.41 -2.31 0.01
N ARG A 278 13.95 -1.09 0.05
CA ARG A 278 15.00 -0.63 -0.84
C ARG A 278 16.06 0.14 -0.06
N THR A 279 17.32 -0.01 -0.45
CA THR A 279 18.45 0.68 0.19
C THR A 279 19.50 1.07 -0.85
N LYS A 280 20.31 2.08 -0.53
CA LYS A 280 21.51 2.42 -1.30
C LYS A 280 22.76 1.89 -0.62
N VAL A 281 23.61 1.22 -1.38
CA VAL A 281 24.96 0.84 -0.96
C VAL A 281 25.93 1.42 -1.98
N GLY A 282 26.57 2.54 -1.61
CA GLY A 282 27.28 3.38 -2.56
C GLY A 282 26.32 3.93 -3.62
N ASN A 283 26.65 3.73 -4.89
CA ASN A 283 25.77 4.12 -6.01
C ASN A 283 24.73 3.04 -6.36
N ASN A 284 24.89 1.82 -5.86
CA ASN A 284 24.07 0.68 -6.24
C ASN A 284 22.74 0.67 -5.47
N SER A 285 21.67 0.37 -6.20
CA SER A 285 20.34 0.14 -5.65
C SER A 285 20.21 -1.31 -5.21
N ASN A 286 19.82 -1.52 -3.96
CA ASN A 286 19.50 -2.84 -3.42
C ASN A 286 18.02 -2.92 -3.09
N TYR A 287 17.38 -4.03 -3.44
CA TYR A 287 15.96 -4.28 -3.21
C TYR A 287 15.78 -5.61 -2.47
N ARG A 288 14.98 -5.61 -1.40
CA ARG A 288 14.47 -6.85 -0.82
C ARG A 288 13.15 -7.17 -1.48
N VAL A 289 13.08 -8.30 -2.17
CA VAL A 289 11.89 -8.77 -2.88
C VAL A 289 11.32 -9.95 -2.12
N GLN A 290 10.03 -9.90 -1.82
CA GLN A 290 9.27 -11.03 -1.28
C GLN A 290 8.58 -11.72 -2.46
N PRO A 291 8.99 -12.94 -2.85
CA PRO A 291 8.33 -13.64 -3.95
C PRO A 291 6.87 -13.95 -3.61
N LEU A 292 6.03 -13.97 -4.64
CA LEU A 292 4.63 -14.36 -4.55
C LEU A 292 4.54 -15.88 -4.43
N SER A 293 3.75 -16.36 -3.48
CA SER A 293 3.56 -17.79 -3.24
C SER A 293 2.08 -18.18 -3.26
N PHE A 294 1.79 -19.47 -3.11
CA PHE A 294 0.44 -19.94 -2.76
C PHE A 294 0.21 -19.83 -1.24
N PRO A 295 -1.05 -19.87 -0.78
CA PRO A 295 -1.38 -19.73 0.63
C PRO A 295 -0.63 -20.74 1.52
N ASP A 296 -0.19 -20.28 2.69
CA ASP A 296 0.48 -21.07 3.73
C ASP A 296 1.85 -21.68 3.33
N HIS A 297 2.40 -21.31 2.17
CA HIS A 297 3.70 -21.78 1.68
C HIS A 297 4.63 -20.61 1.31
N PRO A 298 4.98 -19.75 2.28
CA PRO A 298 5.75 -18.55 2.00
C PRO A 298 7.18 -18.87 1.57
N THR A 299 7.64 -18.21 0.52
CA THR A 299 9.05 -18.25 0.08
C THR A 299 9.88 -17.23 0.84
N GLN A 300 11.18 -17.51 1.01
CA GLN A 300 12.09 -16.55 1.64
C GLN A 300 12.30 -15.31 0.75
N SER A 301 12.39 -14.13 1.38
CA SER A 301 12.72 -12.89 0.68
C SER A 301 14.14 -12.95 0.09
N VAL A 302 14.31 -12.43 -1.12
CA VAL A 302 15.60 -12.35 -1.82
C VAL A 302 16.12 -10.92 -1.85
N THR A 303 17.44 -10.73 -1.89
CA THR A 303 18.07 -9.42 -2.07
C THR A 303 18.61 -9.29 -3.49
N ILE A 304 18.12 -8.30 -4.22
CA ILE A 304 18.54 -7.98 -5.58
C ILE A 304 19.42 -6.73 -5.53
N THR A 305 20.63 -6.82 -6.07
CA THR A 305 21.67 -5.76 -5.95
C THR A 305 21.98 -5.05 -7.25
N ARG A 306 21.34 -5.47 -8.35
CA ARG A 306 21.49 -4.86 -9.68
C ARG A 306 20.12 -4.55 -10.25
N ASP A 307 19.92 -3.33 -10.73
CA ASP A 307 18.66 -2.92 -11.35
C ASP A 307 18.32 -3.78 -12.59
N ARG A 308 19.33 -4.33 -13.29
CA ARG A 308 19.14 -5.22 -14.45
C ARG A 308 18.54 -6.58 -14.12
N ASP A 309 18.48 -6.95 -12.85
CA ASP A 309 17.91 -8.22 -12.39
C ASP A 309 16.43 -8.05 -12.00
N LEU A 310 15.83 -6.89 -12.32
CA LEU A 310 14.43 -6.56 -12.10
C LEU A 310 13.78 -6.07 -13.39
N ARG A 311 12.48 -6.32 -13.54
CA ARG A 311 11.66 -5.67 -14.57
C ARG A 311 10.35 -5.17 -13.97
N PRO A 312 9.81 -4.04 -14.44
CA PRO A 312 8.44 -3.66 -14.12
C PRO A 312 7.49 -4.79 -14.49
N TRP A 313 6.45 -5.02 -13.70
CA TRP A 313 5.42 -6.01 -14.03
C TRP A 313 4.94 -5.87 -15.49
N LEU A 314 4.71 -4.63 -15.93
CA LEU A 314 4.21 -4.30 -17.26
C LEU A 314 5.26 -4.44 -18.37
N ALA A 315 6.51 -4.82 -18.08
CA ALA A 315 7.53 -5.04 -19.11
C ALA A 315 7.25 -6.28 -19.97
N TRP A 316 6.53 -7.26 -19.43
CA TRP A 316 6.25 -8.53 -20.11
C TRP A 316 4.80 -8.94 -20.01
N SER A 317 4.38 -9.75 -20.98
CA SER A 317 3.09 -10.43 -20.95
C SER A 317 3.16 -11.60 -19.99
N VAL A 318 2.07 -11.80 -19.27
CA VAL A 318 1.97 -12.87 -18.28
C VAL A 318 1.90 -14.21 -19.03
N PRO A 319 2.78 -15.18 -18.70
CA PRO A 319 2.76 -16.48 -19.36
C PRO A 319 1.44 -17.22 -19.07
N PRO A 320 1.09 -18.22 -19.91
CA PRO A 320 0.01 -19.15 -19.58
C PRO A 320 0.34 -19.92 -18.29
N TYR A 321 -0.69 -20.45 -17.65
CA TYR A 321 -0.50 -21.38 -16.54
C TYR A 321 0.22 -22.65 -17.03
N THR A 322 1.06 -23.22 -16.18
CA THR A 322 1.75 -24.49 -16.42
C THR A 322 0.76 -25.65 -16.44
N HIS A 323 -0.29 -25.62 -15.62
CA HIS A 323 -1.38 -26.59 -15.70
C HIS A 323 -2.32 -26.23 -16.87
N GLN A 324 -2.30 -27.04 -17.92
CA GLN A 324 -3.09 -26.80 -19.13
C GLN A 324 -4.59 -26.64 -18.85
N ALA A 325 -5.13 -27.37 -17.86
CA ALA A 325 -6.53 -27.28 -17.46
C ALA A 325 -6.93 -25.86 -17.03
N LEU A 326 -6.04 -25.09 -16.40
CA LEU A 326 -6.32 -23.72 -15.96
C LEU A 326 -6.46 -22.75 -17.13
N ASN A 327 -5.75 -23.00 -18.24
CA ASN A 327 -5.84 -22.19 -19.45
C ASN A 327 -7.13 -22.43 -20.26
N GLN A 328 -7.88 -23.49 -19.93
CA GLN A 328 -9.15 -23.82 -20.58
C GLN A 328 -10.36 -23.25 -19.83
N VAL A 329 -10.14 -22.65 -18.65
CA VAL A 329 -11.21 -22.08 -17.83
C VAL A 329 -11.72 -20.79 -18.47
N THR A 330 -13.03 -20.72 -18.71
CA THR A 330 -13.69 -19.56 -19.36
C THR A 330 -14.20 -18.51 -18.37
N HIS A 331 -14.12 -18.78 -17.07
CA HIS A 331 -14.45 -17.81 -16.02
C HIS A 331 -13.19 -17.29 -15.32
N PRO A 332 -13.24 -16.10 -14.70
CA PRO A 332 -12.09 -15.57 -13.97
C PRO A 332 -11.65 -16.51 -12.83
N LEU A 333 -10.34 -16.74 -12.73
CA LEU A 333 -9.74 -17.45 -11.61
C LEU A 333 -9.39 -16.45 -10.50
N HIS A 334 -9.93 -16.67 -9.31
CA HIS A 334 -9.73 -15.79 -8.16
C HIS A 334 -8.75 -16.41 -7.18
N TYR A 335 -7.58 -15.78 -7.03
CA TYR A 335 -6.51 -16.24 -6.12
C TYR A 335 -7.03 -16.53 -4.70
N SER A 336 -7.87 -15.67 -4.13
CA SER A 336 -8.33 -15.82 -2.73
C SER A 336 -9.26 -17.01 -2.49
N THR A 337 -9.95 -17.50 -3.52
CA THR A 337 -10.95 -18.57 -3.42
C THR A 337 -10.54 -19.85 -4.17
N PHE A 338 -9.37 -19.84 -4.81
CA PHE A 338 -8.90 -20.97 -5.60
C PHE A 338 -8.42 -22.12 -4.71
N ASP A 339 -8.74 -23.36 -5.09
CA ASP A 339 -8.35 -24.56 -4.34
C ASP A 339 -6.91 -24.98 -4.67
N PHE A 340 -5.95 -24.32 -4.03
CA PHE A 340 -4.53 -24.65 -4.17
C PHE A 340 -4.17 -26.03 -3.61
N ALA A 341 -4.96 -26.58 -2.69
CA ALA A 341 -4.73 -27.93 -2.17
C ALA A 341 -5.04 -28.97 -3.25
N ALA A 342 -6.12 -28.79 -4.00
CA ALA A 342 -6.42 -29.62 -5.18
C ALA A 342 -5.36 -29.49 -6.28
N LEU A 343 -4.85 -28.28 -6.51
CA LEU A 343 -3.76 -28.03 -7.48
C LEU A 343 -2.48 -28.78 -7.07
N ALA A 344 -2.06 -28.64 -5.81
CA ALA A 344 -0.89 -29.33 -5.28
C ALA A 344 -1.03 -30.87 -5.27
N GLN A 345 -2.26 -31.39 -5.21
CA GLN A 345 -2.55 -32.83 -5.30
C GLN A 345 -2.57 -33.36 -6.76
N GLY A 346 -2.31 -32.51 -7.75
CA GLY A 346 -2.28 -32.90 -9.17
C GLY A 346 -3.66 -33.08 -9.81
N LYS A 347 -4.74 -32.57 -9.19
CA LYS A 347 -6.12 -32.72 -9.72
C LYS A 347 -6.34 -31.98 -11.05
N TYR A 348 -5.43 -31.09 -11.43
CA TYR A 348 -5.48 -30.30 -12.66
C TYR A 348 -4.46 -30.78 -13.72
N GLY A 349 -3.90 -31.98 -13.53
CA GLY A 349 -2.90 -32.56 -14.44
C GLY A 349 -1.45 -32.16 -14.08
N PRO A 350 -0.49 -32.39 -14.98
CA PRO A 350 0.90 -31.99 -14.77
C PRO A 350 1.06 -30.47 -14.81
N GLY A 351 1.93 -29.95 -13.94
CA GLY A 351 2.27 -28.53 -13.87
C GLY A 351 2.96 -28.18 -12.54
N THR A 352 3.29 -26.90 -12.37
CA THR A 352 4.01 -26.39 -11.20
C THR A 352 3.11 -25.46 -10.40
N THR A 353 2.68 -25.92 -9.23
CA THR A 353 1.73 -25.18 -8.36
C THR A 353 2.28 -23.81 -7.94
N GLU A 354 3.57 -23.72 -7.59
CA GLU A 354 4.21 -22.46 -7.19
C GLU A 354 4.14 -21.40 -8.30
N ILE A 355 4.43 -21.81 -9.54
CA ILE A 355 4.39 -20.94 -10.71
C ILE A 355 2.97 -20.44 -10.96
N ASP A 356 1.99 -21.35 -11.03
CA ASP A 356 0.61 -20.98 -11.36
C ASP A 356 -0.03 -20.10 -10.29
N ALA A 357 0.29 -20.36 -9.03
CA ALA A 357 -0.14 -19.52 -7.92
C ALA A 357 0.47 -18.12 -7.99
N SER A 358 1.76 -18.00 -8.31
CA SER A 358 2.41 -16.69 -8.46
C SER A 358 1.80 -15.89 -9.62
N ILE A 359 1.47 -16.55 -10.74
CA ILE A 359 0.79 -15.94 -11.89
C ILE A 359 -0.62 -15.48 -11.49
N MET A 360 -1.38 -16.33 -10.80
CA MET A 360 -2.75 -16.01 -10.37
C MET A 360 -2.75 -14.87 -9.35
N ALA A 361 -1.80 -14.87 -8.41
CA ALA A 361 -1.59 -13.78 -7.45
C ALA A 361 -1.28 -12.46 -8.17
N ALA A 362 -0.37 -12.50 -9.15
CA ALA A 362 0.04 -11.30 -9.87
C ALA A 362 -1.11 -10.70 -10.69
N LYS A 363 -1.90 -11.55 -11.37
CA LYS A 363 -3.13 -11.12 -12.06
C LYS A 363 -4.16 -10.51 -11.10
N ALA A 364 -4.32 -11.09 -9.91
CA ALA A 364 -5.21 -10.56 -8.88
C ALA A 364 -4.72 -9.20 -8.36
N ILE A 365 -3.41 -9.06 -8.07
CA ILE A 365 -2.80 -7.79 -7.65
C ILE A 365 -2.98 -6.73 -8.74
N ASP A 366 -2.75 -7.06 -10.01
CA ASP A 366 -2.96 -6.15 -11.15
C ASP A 366 -4.43 -5.78 -11.37
N ALA A 367 -5.39 -6.45 -10.72
CA ALA A 367 -6.79 -6.06 -10.71
C ALA A 367 -7.17 -5.25 -9.46
N THR A 368 -6.20 -4.68 -8.73
CA THR A 368 -6.47 -3.86 -7.55
C THR A 368 -6.06 -2.41 -7.72
N TYR A 369 -6.69 -1.52 -6.93
CA TYR A 369 -6.15 -0.20 -6.66
C TYR A 369 -6.21 0.13 -5.17
N THR A 370 -5.19 0.83 -4.68
CA THR A 370 -5.03 1.15 -3.25
C THR A 370 -4.64 2.61 -3.08
N PRO A 371 -5.61 3.53 -2.91
CA PRO A 371 -5.32 4.92 -2.58
C PRO A 371 -4.73 5.03 -1.16
N PHE A 372 -3.73 5.88 -0.97
CA PHE A 372 -3.11 6.09 0.34
C PHE A 372 -2.62 7.54 0.49
N CYS A 373 -2.27 7.93 1.72
CA CYS A 373 -1.95 9.33 2.09
C CYS A 373 -3.10 10.31 1.73
N PRO A 374 -4.23 10.29 2.46
CA PRO A 374 -5.33 11.21 2.20
C PRO A 374 -4.89 12.64 2.49
N SER A 375 -5.05 13.53 1.50
CA SER A 375 -4.63 14.93 1.58
C SER A 375 -5.78 15.88 1.91
N SER A 376 -7.00 15.56 1.47
CA SER A 376 -8.20 16.30 1.87
C SER A 376 -9.45 15.46 1.70
N ARG A 377 -10.50 15.82 2.45
CA ARG A 377 -11.82 15.24 2.34
C ARG A 377 -12.84 16.37 2.26
N SER A 378 -13.75 16.27 1.31
CA SER A 378 -14.88 17.18 1.18
C SER A 378 -16.17 16.37 1.09
N GLU A 379 -17.24 16.97 1.57
CA GLU A 379 -18.53 16.29 1.66
C GLU A 379 -19.62 17.22 1.14
N THR A 380 -20.34 16.77 0.13
CA THR A 380 -21.49 17.46 -0.45
C THR A 380 -22.78 16.73 -0.06
N GLN A 381 -23.93 17.30 -0.42
CA GLN A 381 -25.21 16.62 -0.23
C GLN A 381 -25.30 15.32 -1.04
N SER A 382 -24.62 15.24 -2.19
CA SER A 382 -24.73 14.12 -3.14
C SER A 382 -23.57 13.14 -3.10
N TYR A 383 -22.37 13.56 -2.69
CA TYR A 383 -21.18 12.69 -2.67
C TYR A 383 -20.16 13.10 -1.61
N THR A 384 -19.33 12.14 -1.20
CA THR A 384 -18.09 12.36 -0.47
C THR A 384 -16.92 12.30 -1.46
N GLU A 385 -16.02 13.29 -1.43
CA GLU A 385 -14.80 13.31 -2.24
C GLU A 385 -13.58 13.26 -1.32
N ILE A 386 -12.68 12.30 -1.55
CA ILE A 386 -11.38 12.20 -0.88
C ILE A 386 -10.30 12.40 -1.94
N ARG A 387 -9.34 13.27 -1.63
CA ARG A 387 -8.12 13.45 -2.43
C ARG A 387 -6.99 12.70 -1.78
N TRP A 388 -6.22 12.02 -2.60
CA TRP A 388 -5.09 11.20 -2.19
C TRP A 388 -3.81 11.76 -2.80
N ASP A 389 -2.72 11.70 -2.05
CA ASP A 389 -1.40 12.05 -2.55
C ASP A 389 -0.79 10.93 -3.40
N ALA A 390 -1.31 9.72 -3.27
CA ALA A 390 -0.76 8.54 -3.93
C ALA A 390 -1.78 7.40 -4.11
N ILE A 391 -1.46 6.49 -5.03
CA ILE A 391 -2.22 5.27 -5.28
C ILE A 391 -1.28 4.16 -5.74
N TYR A 392 -1.50 2.93 -5.26
CA TYR A 392 -1.02 1.76 -6.00
C TYR A 392 -2.06 1.41 -7.04
N LEU A 393 -1.68 1.42 -8.31
CA LEU A 393 -2.51 0.95 -9.42
C LEU A 393 -1.96 -0.39 -9.88
N GLY A 394 -2.62 -1.47 -9.48
CA GLY A 394 -2.17 -2.83 -9.70
C GLY A 394 -0.78 -3.08 -9.11
N ALA A 395 0.19 -3.31 -10.01
CA ALA A 395 1.58 -3.54 -9.67
C ALA A 395 2.38 -2.28 -9.29
N GLU A 396 1.90 -1.08 -9.63
CA GLU A 396 2.74 0.12 -9.68
C GLU A 396 2.31 1.17 -8.65
N LYS A 397 3.27 1.89 -8.06
CA LYS A 397 3.02 2.99 -7.11
C LYS A 397 3.05 4.31 -7.86
N ILE A 398 2.04 5.17 -7.71
CA ILE A 398 1.92 6.45 -8.42
C ILE A 398 1.71 7.57 -7.40
N TRP A 399 2.48 8.66 -7.54
CA TRP A 399 2.32 9.87 -6.73
C TRP A 399 1.68 11.02 -7.50
N VAL A 400 1.10 11.97 -6.76
CA VAL A 400 0.75 13.28 -7.32
C VAL A 400 2.02 14.04 -7.75
N ASN A 401 1.92 14.73 -8.89
CA ASN A 401 2.98 15.36 -9.68
C ASN A 401 3.94 14.39 -10.36
N GLU A 402 3.48 13.19 -10.68
CA GLU A 402 4.21 12.23 -11.50
C GLU A 402 3.49 11.94 -12.82
N PRO A 403 4.26 11.54 -13.85
CA PRO A 403 3.71 11.17 -15.14
C PRO A 403 3.14 9.75 -15.15
N VAL A 404 1.96 9.60 -15.74
CA VAL A 404 1.35 8.30 -16.07
C VAL A 404 1.06 8.21 -17.57
N ARG A 405 1.09 7.00 -18.11
CA ARG A 405 0.78 6.73 -19.52
C ARG A 405 -0.74 6.66 -19.69
N LEU A 406 -1.25 7.32 -20.72
CA LEU A 406 -2.65 7.20 -21.11
C LEU A 406 -2.80 6.19 -22.24
N ALA A 407 -3.97 5.57 -22.33
CA ALA A 407 -4.37 4.84 -23.52
C ALA A 407 -4.33 5.78 -24.75
N ALA A 408 -3.64 5.34 -25.81
CA ALA A 408 -3.59 6.11 -27.05
C ALA A 408 -4.97 6.10 -27.72
N PRO A 409 -5.50 7.27 -28.14
CA PRO A 409 -6.67 7.31 -29.02
C PRO A 409 -6.36 6.57 -30.33
N ALA A 410 -7.35 5.86 -30.87
CA ALA A 410 -7.20 5.16 -32.15
C ALA A 410 -6.68 6.12 -33.25
N GLY A 411 -5.61 5.72 -33.94
CA GLY A 411 -5.00 6.50 -35.03
C GLY A 411 -3.99 7.58 -34.62
N GLN A 412 -3.61 7.69 -33.34
CA GLN A 412 -2.50 8.55 -32.91
C GLN A 412 -1.21 7.75 -32.70
N GLU A 413 -0.11 8.21 -33.29
CA GLU A 413 1.20 7.54 -33.18
C GLU A 413 1.96 7.90 -31.89
N ALA A 414 1.82 9.13 -31.38
CA ALA A 414 2.61 9.59 -30.24
C ALA A 414 1.94 9.26 -28.90
N PRO A 415 2.67 8.62 -27.95
CA PRO A 415 2.12 8.30 -26.64
C PRO A 415 1.80 9.57 -25.84
N ARG A 416 0.67 9.54 -25.13
CA ARG A 416 0.20 10.63 -24.29
C ARG A 416 0.53 10.36 -22.83
N VAL A 417 0.99 11.40 -22.14
CA VAL A 417 1.37 11.33 -20.73
C VAL A 417 0.53 12.31 -19.94
N LEU A 418 -0.10 11.85 -18.86
CA LEU A 418 -0.78 12.71 -17.89
C LEU A 418 0.16 13.00 -16.73
N ILE A 419 0.44 14.26 -16.46
CA ILE A 419 1.06 14.69 -15.20
C ILE A 419 -0.05 14.81 -14.17
N VAL A 420 -0.08 13.88 -13.21
CA VAL A 420 -1.13 13.78 -12.20
C VAL A 420 -1.08 15.00 -11.27
N ARG A 421 -2.17 15.76 -11.18
CA ARG A 421 -2.31 16.89 -10.25
C ARG A 421 -3.19 16.57 -9.05
N ALA A 422 -4.11 15.62 -9.21
CA ALA A 422 -4.91 15.09 -8.11
C ALA A 422 -5.33 13.65 -8.41
N ILE A 423 -5.43 12.85 -7.35
CA ILE A 423 -6.07 11.54 -7.35
C ILE A 423 -7.33 11.70 -6.51
N VAL A 424 -8.50 11.44 -7.10
CA VAL A 424 -9.79 11.77 -6.49
C VAL A 424 -10.66 10.53 -6.44
N GLU A 425 -11.06 10.15 -5.23
CA GLU A 425 -12.08 9.14 -4.99
C GLU A 425 -13.40 9.82 -4.62
N ARG A 426 -14.48 9.51 -5.35
CA ARG A 426 -15.83 10.02 -5.06
C ARG A 426 -16.77 8.87 -4.75
N SER A 427 -17.48 8.97 -3.63
CA SER A 427 -18.51 8.01 -3.23
C SER A 427 -19.88 8.69 -3.19
N GLN A 428 -20.82 8.19 -3.99
CA GLN A 428 -22.19 8.69 -4.09
C GLN A 428 -23.01 8.37 -2.82
N LYS A 429 -23.81 9.33 -2.37
CA LYS A 429 -24.76 9.19 -1.26
C LYS A 429 -26.17 8.94 -1.81
N SER A 430 -26.38 7.81 -2.50
CA SER A 430 -27.71 7.39 -2.96
C SER A 430 -28.30 6.34 -2.03
N SER A 431 -29.63 6.36 -1.84
CA SER A 431 -30.36 5.43 -0.97
C SER A 431 -30.54 4.02 -1.55
N GLN A 432 -30.14 3.79 -2.81
CA GLN A 432 -30.39 2.52 -3.51
C GLN A 432 -29.11 1.73 -3.81
N GLN A 433 -27.93 2.38 -3.86
CA GLN A 433 -26.61 1.76 -3.98
C GLN A 433 -25.52 2.83 -3.80
N ALA A 434 -24.46 2.50 -3.07
CA ALA A 434 -23.26 3.33 -2.93
C ALA A 434 -22.28 2.96 -4.05
N TYR A 435 -21.96 3.92 -4.94
CA TYR A 435 -20.95 3.76 -5.98
C TYR A 435 -19.73 4.60 -5.62
N SER A 436 -18.53 4.01 -5.65
CA SER A 436 -17.26 4.75 -5.56
C SER A 436 -16.56 4.75 -6.91
N SER A 437 -16.01 5.89 -7.31
CA SER A 437 -15.22 6.04 -8.54
C SER A 437 -13.90 6.74 -8.23
N VAL A 438 -12.80 6.23 -8.79
CA VAL A 438 -11.48 6.88 -8.71
C VAL A 438 -11.12 7.47 -10.07
N SER A 439 -10.66 8.72 -10.04
CA SER A 439 -10.21 9.45 -11.24
C SER A 439 -8.89 10.16 -10.98
N PHE A 440 -8.09 10.29 -12.04
CA PHE A 440 -6.93 11.16 -12.07
C PHE A 440 -7.33 12.49 -12.69
N ILE A 441 -6.84 13.58 -12.13
CA ILE A 441 -6.97 14.92 -12.71
C ILE A 441 -5.57 15.44 -12.98
N GLY A 442 -5.30 15.91 -14.19
CA GLY A 442 -3.97 16.38 -14.52
C GLY A 442 -3.82 17.05 -15.87
N ASP A 443 -2.59 17.32 -16.24
CA ASP A 443 -2.24 17.98 -17.49
C ASP A 443 -1.70 16.93 -18.48
N VAL A 444 -2.24 16.90 -19.70
CA VAL A 444 -1.83 15.92 -20.71
C VAL A 444 -0.78 16.52 -21.63
N TYR A 445 0.34 15.83 -21.76
CA TYR A 445 1.46 16.19 -22.62
C TYR A 445 1.70 15.13 -23.69
N VAL A 446 2.33 15.57 -24.77
CA VAL A 446 2.86 14.73 -25.84
C VAL A 446 4.28 15.18 -26.18
N MET A 447 5.16 14.23 -26.48
CA MET A 447 6.50 14.53 -26.97
C MET A 447 6.43 14.75 -28.48
N LEU A 448 6.86 15.91 -28.95
CA LEU A 448 6.84 16.26 -30.38
C LEU A 448 8.20 16.78 -30.83
N PRO A 449 8.56 16.62 -32.13
CA PRO A 449 9.72 17.27 -32.71
C PRO A 449 9.66 18.79 -32.51
N ALA A 450 10.82 19.40 -32.26
CA ALA A 450 10.95 20.84 -32.21
C ALA A 450 10.78 21.46 -33.61
N PRO A 451 10.14 22.63 -33.74
CA PRO A 451 9.68 23.18 -35.03
C PRO A 451 10.79 23.75 -35.93
N MET A 452 12.05 23.82 -35.48
CA MET A 452 13.16 24.37 -36.27
C MET A 452 14.17 23.27 -36.57
N GLU A 453 14.59 23.12 -37.84
CA GLU A 453 15.71 22.26 -38.24
C GLU A 453 16.74 23.08 -39.04
N PRO A 454 18.06 22.90 -38.83
CA PRO A 454 18.72 22.06 -37.81
C PRO A 454 18.86 22.77 -36.44
N ILE A 455 18.77 21.99 -35.36
CA ILE A 455 19.02 22.42 -33.98
C ILE A 455 20.48 22.14 -33.62
N THR A 456 21.11 23.13 -33.00
CA THR A 456 22.47 23.06 -32.46
C THR A 456 22.43 23.09 -30.93
N MET A 457 23.50 22.62 -30.28
CA MET A 457 23.63 22.70 -28.82
C MET A 457 23.60 24.14 -28.28
N SER A 458 23.97 25.14 -29.09
CA SER A 458 23.84 26.55 -28.72
C SER A 458 22.38 27.03 -28.65
N ARG A 459 21.47 26.42 -29.43
CA ARG A 459 20.03 26.72 -29.44
C ARG A 459 19.23 25.90 -28.44
N ALA A 460 19.80 24.80 -27.96
CA ALA A 460 19.23 23.94 -26.93
C ALA A 460 20.28 23.63 -25.87
N PRO A 461 20.71 24.64 -25.08
CA PRO A 461 21.70 24.44 -24.03
C PRO A 461 21.21 23.36 -23.07
N ASN A 462 22.09 22.42 -22.73
CA ASN A 462 21.77 21.26 -21.92
C ASN A 462 20.61 20.41 -22.47
N GLY A 463 20.40 20.36 -23.78
CA GLY A 463 19.37 19.50 -24.41
C GLY A 463 17.93 19.98 -24.22
N ILE A 464 17.70 21.20 -23.72
CA ILE A 464 16.36 21.77 -23.59
C ILE A 464 16.13 22.81 -24.69
N VAL A 465 15.13 22.58 -25.53
CA VAL A 465 14.75 23.49 -26.61
C VAL A 465 13.84 24.61 -26.12
N SER A 466 13.96 25.77 -26.76
CA SER A 466 13.07 26.92 -26.54
C SER A 466 11.62 26.54 -26.83
N GLY A 467 10.71 26.84 -25.90
CA GLY A 467 9.29 26.48 -26.00
C GLY A 467 8.89 25.19 -25.26
N SER A 468 9.86 24.40 -24.78
CA SER A 468 9.56 23.29 -23.88
C SER A 468 9.03 23.79 -22.54
N ASP A 469 7.97 23.18 -22.02
CA ASP A 469 7.47 23.49 -20.68
C ASP A 469 8.42 22.92 -19.64
N THR A 470 9.19 23.79 -18.97
CA THR A 470 10.12 23.42 -17.89
C THR A 470 9.56 23.70 -16.51
N THR A 471 8.40 24.35 -16.41
CA THR A 471 7.83 24.79 -15.14
C THR A 471 6.86 23.76 -14.59
N ASN A 472 6.00 23.21 -15.46
CA ASN A 472 4.93 22.32 -15.04
C ASN A 472 5.26 20.84 -15.23
N VAL A 473 6.33 20.55 -15.97
CA VAL A 473 6.80 19.19 -16.24
C VAL A 473 7.71 18.69 -15.10
N PRO A 474 7.44 17.50 -14.51
CA PRO A 474 8.26 16.91 -13.48
C PRO A 474 9.73 16.71 -13.90
N LEU A 475 10.64 16.84 -12.92
CA LEU A 475 12.09 16.66 -13.10
C LEU A 475 12.46 15.41 -13.89
N ARG A 476 11.78 14.30 -13.64
CA ARG A 476 12.01 13.01 -14.30
C ARG A 476 11.81 13.07 -15.82
N LEU A 477 10.72 13.68 -16.28
CA LEU A 477 10.45 13.91 -17.71
C LEU A 477 11.45 14.88 -18.34
N LEU A 478 11.85 15.91 -17.59
CA LEU A 478 12.81 16.92 -18.04
C LEU A 478 14.22 16.34 -18.22
N GLU A 479 14.68 15.54 -17.27
CA GLU A 479 16.01 14.95 -17.31
C GLU A 479 16.13 13.88 -18.41
N ASP A 480 15.08 13.09 -18.60
CA ASP A 480 15.01 12.11 -19.69
C ASP A 480 15.04 12.79 -21.06
N ILE A 481 14.17 13.79 -21.32
CA ILE A 481 14.16 14.48 -22.62
C ILE A 481 15.46 15.25 -22.89
N ARG A 482 16.07 15.83 -21.85
CA ARG A 482 17.38 16.47 -21.94
C ARG A 482 18.44 15.49 -22.45
N ARG A 483 18.51 14.29 -21.87
CA ARG A 483 19.50 13.27 -22.25
C ARG A 483 19.26 12.76 -23.67
N ARG A 484 18.00 12.52 -24.04
CA ARG A 484 17.63 12.14 -25.41
C ARG A 484 18.05 13.22 -26.41
N ASN A 485 17.73 14.47 -26.13
CA ASN A 485 18.05 15.58 -27.01
C ASN A 485 19.56 15.80 -27.15
N ILE A 486 20.37 15.61 -26.10
CA ILE A 486 21.84 15.70 -26.23
C ILE A 486 22.34 14.72 -27.30
N ALA A 487 21.90 13.46 -27.23
CA ALA A 487 22.28 12.44 -28.21
C ALA A 487 21.75 12.76 -29.62
N THR A 488 20.46 13.10 -29.75
CA THR A 488 19.83 13.35 -31.05
C THR A 488 20.31 14.64 -31.71
N ILE A 489 20.62 15.70 -30.95
CA ILE A 489 21.19 16.93 -31.50
C ILE A 489 22.58 16.66 -32.06
N GLN A 490 23.43 15.94 -31.30
CA GLN A 490 24.80 15.63 -31.73
C GLN A 490 24.84 14.76 -32.99
N ALA A 491 23.99 13.74 -33.07
CA ALA A 491 23.99 12.80 -34.19
C ALA A 491 23.16 13.26 -35.40
N LYS A 492 22.04 13.97 -35.18
CA LYS A 492 21.04 14.27 -36.22
C LYS A 492 20.64 15.73 -36.34
N GLY A 493 21.09 16.61 -35.44
CA GLY A 493 20.65 18.01 -35.42
C GLY A 493 19.14 18.18 -35.17
N LYS A 494 18.49 17.21 -34.51
CA LYS A 494 17.07 17.23 -34.16
C LYS A 494 16.90 17.21 -32.65
N ALA A 495 15.77 17.72 -32.17
CA ALA A 495 15.39 17.66 -30.76
C ALA A 495 13.87 17.55 -30.61
N TYR A 496 13.45 17.14 -29.43
CA TYR A 496 12.05 16.97 -29.05
C TYR A 496 11.70 17.89 -27.87
N GLN A 497 10.41 18.17 -27.71
CA GLN A 497 9.87 18.94 -26.60
C GLN A 497 8.60 18.31 -26.05
N TRP A 498 8.37 18.49 -24.75
CA TRP A 498 7.08 18.21 -24.14
C TRP A 498 6.13 19.36 -24.42
N LYS A 499 5.06 19.06 -25.17
CA LYS A 499 4.00 20.02 -25.48
C LYS A 499 2.74 19.69 -24.68
N LEU A 500 2.25 20.68 -23.95
CA LEU A 500 0.96 20.60 -23.27
C LEU A 500 -0.18 20.57 -24.29
N LEU A 501 -1.06 19.59 -24.16
CA LEU A 501 -2.21 19.36 -25.03
C LEU A 501 -3.53 19.71 -24.34
N GLU A 502 -3.75 19.23 -23.11
CA GLU A 502 -4.97 19.48 -22.33
C GLU A 502 -4.59 19.82 -20.88
N ARG A 503 -5.29 20.79 -20.26
CA ARG A 503 -5.12 21.14 -18.85
C ARG A 503 -6.25 20.57 -18.01
N ASN A 504 -5.96 20.16 -16.78
CA ASN A 504 -6.96 19.68 -15.81
C ASN A 504 -7.92 18.61 -16.38
N LYS A 505 -7.41 17.76 -17.26
CA LYS A 505 -8.15 16.62 -17.82
C LYS A 505 -8.49 15.65 -16.69
N VAL A 506 -9.76 15.29 -16.58
CA VAL A 506 -10.23 14.19 -15.73
C VAL A 506 -10.17 12.91 -16.55
N VAL A 507 -9.53 11.88 -15.98
CA VAL A 507 -9.25 10.59 -16.61
C VAL A 507 -9.72 9.49 -15.65
N ASP A 508 -10.50 8.55 -16.15
CA ASP A 508 -10.91 7.36 -15.39
C ASP A 508 -9.72 6.41 -15.18
N LEU A 509 -9.76 5.62 -14.09
CA LEU A 509 -8.74 4.62 -13.78
C LEU A 509 -8.38 3.71 -14.98
N LYS A 510 -9.40 3.25 -15.72
CA LYS A 510 -9.27 2.36 -16.90
C LYS A 510 -8.49 2.97 -18.07
N GLU A 511 -8.37 4.29 -18.13
CA GLU A 511 -7.66 5.00 -19.20
C GLU A 511 -6.18 5.17 -18.88
N VAL A 512 -5.77 4.92 -17.63
CA VAL A 512 -4.38 4.94 -17.19
C VAL A 512 -3.76 3.57 -17.43
N LYS A 513 -2.74 3.54 -18.29
CA LYS A 513 -2.01 2.31 -18.65
C LYS A 513 -0.92 1.94 -17.65
N GLY A 514 -0.59 2.81 -16.72
CA GLY A 514 0.46 2.62 -15.72
C GLY A 514 1.39 3.83 -15.63
N ARG A 515 2.47 3.69 -14.89
CA ARG A 515 3.54 4.69 -14.76
C ARG A 515 4.17 4.98 -16.11
N TRP A 516 4.60 6.23 -16.27
CA TRP A 516 5.57 6.56 -17.32
C TRP A 516 6.99 6.25 -16.82
N TYR A 517 7.80 5.69 -17.70
CA TYR A 517 9.17 5.27 -17.44
C TYR A 517 10.15 6.06 -18.31
N GLU A 518 11.27 6.47 -17.73
CA GLU A 518 12.34 7.16 -18.48
C GLU A 518 13.00 6.17 -19.43
N SER A 519 12.94 6.44 -20.73
CA SER A 519 13.59 5.57 -21.71
C SER A 519 15.10 5.52 -21.51
N THR A 520 15.70 6.60 -21.03
CA THR A 520 17.14 6.67 -20.77
C THR A 520 17.59 5.86 -19.54
N LEU A 521 16.65 5.41 -18.69
CA LEU A 521 16.92 4.50 -17.57
C LEU A 521 16.47 3.06 -17.85
N PHE A 522 15.35 2.89 -18.58
CA PHE A 522 14.74 1.57 -18.77
C PHE A 522 15.16 0.88 -20.08
N LEU A 523 15.48 1.58 -21.17
CA LEU A 523 16.01 0.91 -22.36
C LEU A 523 17.30 0.11 -22.11
N PRO A 524 18.27 0.58 -21.30
CA PRO A 524 19.45 -0.21 -20.94
C PRO A 524 19.15 -1.55 -20.25
N ILE A 525 17.95 -1.74 -19.69
CA ILE A 525 17.56 -3.00 -19.03
C ILE A 525 16.51 -3.78 -19.83
N LEU A 526 15.71 -3.12 -20.68
CA LEU A 526 14.62 -3.76 -21.42
C LEU A 526 14.98 -4.19 -22.85
N LEU A 527 16.02 -3.59 -23.45
CA LEU A 527 16.46 -4.00 -24.79
C LEU A 527 17.07 -5.40 -24.77
N PRO A 528 16.97 -6.18 -25.87
CA PRO A 528 17.52 -7.54 -25.95
C PRO A 528 19.01 -7.62 -25.61
N ARG A 529 19.85 -6.73 -26.18
CA ARG A 529 21.28 -6.61 -25.80
C ARG A 529 21.51 -5.53 -24.72
N GLN A 530 20.46 -5.17 -24.00
CA GLN A 530 20.50 -4.33 -22.80
C GLN A 530 21.28 -3.01 -23.04
N ALA A 531 22.29 -2.74 -22.21
CA ALA A 531 23.08 -1.52 -22.25
C ALA A 531 23.87 -1.34 -23.56
N GLU A 532 24.32 -2.42 -24.19
CA GLU A 532 25.14 -2.36 -25.41
C GLU A 532 24.33 -1.78 -26.59
N GLU A 533 23.11 -2.31 -26.80
CA GLU A 533 22.22 -1.80 -27.83
C GLU A 533 21.72 -0.39 -27.51
N TYR A 534 21.51 -0.06 -26.23
CA TYR A 534 21.18 1.31 -25.84
C TYR A 534 22.31 2.29 -26.20
N GLU A 535 23.57 1.94 -25.94
CA GLU A 535 24.73 2.77 -26.29
C GLU A 535 24.90 2.96 -27.80
N GLU A 536 24.61 1.92 -28.59
CA GLU A 536 24.54 2.04 -30.05
C GLU A 536 23.45 3.03 -30.49
N ARG A 537 22.23 2.87 -29.97
CA ARG A 537 21.10 3.77 -30.23
C ARG A 537 21.39 5.22 -29.82
N VAL A 538 22.11 5.43 -28.72
CA VAL A 538 22.60 6.76 -28.29
C VAL A 538 23.56 7.35 -29.33
N ARG A 539 24.54 6.57 -29.82
CA ARG A 539 25.49 7.02 -30.85
C ARG A 539 24.78 7.38 -32.16
N GLU A 540 23.74 6.64 -32.51
CA GLU A 540 22.90 6.92 -33.68
C GLU A 540 21.93 8.10 -33.46
N GLY A 541 21.75 8.56 -32.23
CA GLY A 541 20.78 9.59 -31.87
C GLY A 541 19.31 9.14 -31.94
N VAL A 542 19.05 7.83 -31.79
CA VAL A 542 17.72 7.21 -31.86
C VAL A 542 17.35 6.60 -30.51
N ILE A 543 16.83 7.41 -29.60
CA ILE A 543 16.32 6.93 -28.31
C ILE A 543 14.79 6.92 -28.34
N PRO A 544 14.15 5.78 -28.66
CA PRO A 544 12.70 5.70 -28.76
C PRO A 544 12.04 5.77 -27.37
N GLU A 545 10.71 5.89 -27.36
CA GLU A 545 9.93 5.71 -26.14
C GLU A 545 9.93 4.25 -25.69
N VAL A 546 10.32 4.00 -24.45
CA VAL A 546 10.27 2.69 -23.80
C VAL A 546 8.84 2.17 -23.64
N LEU A 547 7.87 3.09 -23.64
CA LEU A 547 6.46 2.79 -23.39
C LEU A 547 5.86 1.82 -24.41
N VAL A 548 6.43 1.73 -25.62
CA VAL A 548 5.99 0.80 -26.68
C VAL A 548 6.36 -0.65 -26.40
N LEU A 549 7.29 -0.89 -25.47
CA LEU A 549 7.73 -2.22 -25.03
C LEU A 549 6.95 -2.72 -23.81
N MET A 550 5.92 -2.00 -23.38
CA MET A 550 5.29 -2.24 -22.09
C MET A 550 3.78 -2.39 -22.22
N ASN A 551 3.26 -3.44 -21.59
CA ASN A 551 1.83 -3.69 -21.42
C ASN A 551 1.13 -2.59 -20.61
N GLY A 552 -0.20 -2.57 -20.63
CA GLY A 552 -1.00 -1.73 -19.77
C GLY A 552 -1.52 -2.45 -18.53
N HIS A 553 -1.77 -1.68 -17.48
CA HIS A 553 -2.55 -2.14 -16.33
C HIS A 553 -3.85 -2.83 -16.77
N GLY A 554 -4.11 -4.02 -16.23
CA GLY A 554 -5.28 -4.81 -16.53
C GLY A 554 -5.25 -5.55 -17.87
N ASP A 555 -4.24 -5.36 -18.72
CA ASP A 555 -4.16 -6.04 -20.02
C ASP A 555 -4.02 -7.57 -19.85
N CYS A 556 -3.40 -8.03 -18.76
CA CYS A 556 -3.29 -9.46 -18.42
C CYS A 556 -4.62 -10.12 -18.00
N ASN A 557 -5.64 -9.31 -17.75
CA ASN A 557 -6.96 -9.72 -17.27
C ASN A 557 -8.04 -9.53 -18.34
N LYS A 558 -7.67 -9.51 -19.61
CA LYS A 558 -8.61 -9.42 -20.73
C LYS A 558 -8.94 -10.79 -21.30
N ASP A 559 -10.19 -10.97 -21.72
CA ASP A 559 -10.58 -12.12 -22.52
C ASP A 559 -9.84 -12.05 -23.87
N PRO A 560 -9.24 -13.17 -24.34
CA PRO A 560 -8.54 -13.20 -25.61
C PRO A 560 -9.43 -12.91 -26.83
N ASN A 561 -10.74 -13.18 -26.75
CA ASN A 561 -11.65 -13.13 -27.89
C ASN A 561 -12.38 -11.78 -28.00
N ASP A 562 -12.88 -11.24 -26.88
CA ASP A 562 -13.68 -10.01 -26.87
C ASP A 562 -12.99 -8.81 -26.20
N HIS A 563 -11.76 -9.02 -25.68
CA HIS A 563 -10.97 -8.02 -24.95
C HIS A 563 -11.65 -7.40 -23.73
N ARG A 564 -12.76 -7.97 -23.26
CA ARG A 564 -13.43 -7.55 -22.04
C ARG A 564 -12.55 -7.90 -20.85
N ARG A 565 -12.55 -7.02 -19.85
CA ARG A 565 -11.86 -7.31 -18.59
C ARG A 565 -12.59 -8.42 -17.82
N LEU A 566 -11.88 -9.52 -17.56
CA LEU A 566 -12.31 -10.68 -16.79
C LEU A 566 -12.36 -10.36 -15.29
N LEU A 567 -11.34 -9.67 -14.78
CA LEU A 567 -11.27 -9.20 -13.40
C LEU A 567 -11.48 -7.68 -13.36
N PRO A 568 -12.57 -7.17 -12.73
CA PRO A 568 -12.75 -5.74 -12.54
C PRO A 568 -11.73 -5.18 -11.55
N ASP A 569 -11.46 -3.88 -11.62
CA ASP A 569 -10.64 -3.19 -10.61
C ASP A 569 -11.33 -3.22 -9.24
N VAL A 570 -10.64 -3.77 -8.25
CA VAL A 570 -11.12 -3.87 -6.87
C VAL A 570 -10.35 -2.90 -5.98
N ARG A 571 -11.08 -2.11 -5.18
CA ARG A 571 -10.48 -1.25 -4.16
C ARG A 571 -9.93 -2.10 -3.03
N ALA A 572 -8.64 -2.02 -2.77
CA ALA A 572 -8.04 -2.51 -1.53
C ALA A 572 -7.86 -1.34 -0.54
N ALA A 573 -8.16 -1.57 0.74
CA ALA A 573 -8.02 -0.57 1.80
C ALA A 573 -6.56 -0.34 2.19
N THR A 574 -5.74 -1.38 2.14
CA THR A 574 -4.28 -1.30 2.36
C THR A 574 -3.52 -2.04 1.28
N ARG A 575 -2.20 -1.83 1.20
CA ARG A 575 -1.38 -2.48 0.18
C ARG A 575 -1.21 -3.98 0.47
N GLU A 576 -1.16 -4.35 1.74
CA GLU A 576 -1.11 -5.72 2.21
C GLU A 576 -2.38 -6.49 1.83
N GLN A 577 -3.56 -5.84 1.94
CA GLN A 577 -4.82 -6.43 1.48
C GLN A 577 -4.80 -6.72 -0.02
N ALA A 578 -4.18 -5.86 -0.84
CA ALA A 578 -4.06 -6.08 -2.27
C ALA A 578 -3.21 -7.32 -2.61
N TRP A 579 -2.19 -7.64 -1.80
CA TRP A 579 -1.39 -8.86 -1.97
C TRP A 579 -2.12 -10.11 -1.48
N GLY A 580 -3.00 -9.97 -0.47
CA GLY A 580 -3.72 -11.07 0.13
C GLY A 580 -2.77 -12.13 0.69
N LYS A 581 -3.09 -13.41 0.46
CA LYS A 581 -2.30 -14.55 0.95
C LYS A 581 -1.07 -14.87 0.10
N ALA A 582 -0.82 -14.13 -0.98
CA ALA A 582 0.35 -14.34 -1.84
C ALA A 582 1.65 -13.85 -1.22
N VAL A 583 1.55 -13.02 -0.18
CA VAL A 583 2.66 -12.45 0.58
C VAL A 583 2.43 -12.81 2.06
N PRO A 584 3.47 -13.17 2.84
CA PRO A 584 3.31 -13.50 4.25
C PRO A 584 2.62 -12.37 5.03
N ALA A 585 1.64 -12.69 5.89
CA ALA A 585 0.84 -11.69 6.61
C ALA A 585 1.65 -10.74 7.52
N ARG A 586 2.87 -11.13 7.90
CA ARG A 586 3.79 -10.30 8.72
C ARG A 586 4.78 -9.48 7.87
N THR A 587 4.59 -9.44 6.55
CA THR A 587 5.41 -8.63 5.65
C THR A 587 5.09 -7.17 5.87
N ILE A 588 6.10 -6.39 6.25
CA ILE A 588 5.98 -4.95 6.49
C ILE A 588 6.75 -4.22 5.40
N LEU A 589 6.12 -3.20 4.81
CA LEU A 589 6.84 -2.22 4.01
C LEU A 589 7.73 -1.39 4.94
N GLN A 590 9.03 -1.68 4.89
CA GLN A 590 10.03 -1.00 5.71
C GLN A 590 10.49 0.31 5.05
N ASP A 591 10.19 1.45 5.67
CA ASP A 591 10.69 2.75 5.24
C ASP A 591 12.23 2.78 5.29
N SER A 592 12.83 3.40 4.28
CA SER A 592 14.29 3.46 4.07
C SER A 592 15.07 4.18 5.19
N SER A 593 14.41 4.85 6.14
CA SER A 593 15.05 5.57 7.25
C SER A 593 15.41 4.71 8.47
N ASN A 594 15.03 3.42 8.51
CA ASN A 594 15.24 2.58 9.70
C ASN A 594 16.58 1.80 9.77
N ARG A 595 17.57 2.17 8.96
CA ARG A 595 18.96 1.73 9.18
C ARG A 595 19.85 2.91 9.54
N HIS A 596 19.99 3.13 10.84
CA HIS A 596 21.30 3.54 11.34
C HIS A 596 22.32 2.52 10.82
N VAL A 597 23.31 3.00 10.07
CA VAL A 597 24.53 2.24 9.80
C VAL A 597 25.09 1.85 11.17
N ALA A 598 24.79 0.63 11.61
CA ALA A 598 25.49 0.03 12.72
C ALA A 598 26.92 -0.16 12.24
N THR A 599 27.79 0.81 12.54
CA THR A 599 29.22 0.55 12.67
C THR A 599 29.36 -0.63 13.61
N GLN A 600 29.72 -1.80 13.05
CA GLN A 600 30.12 -2.93 13.84
C GLN A 600 31.26 -2.48 14.77
N PRO A 601 31.17 -2.71 16.08
CA PRO A 601 32.34 -2.60 16.93
C PRO A 601 33.34 -3.70 16.53
N PRO A 602 34.65 -3.41 16.53
CA PRO A 602 35.66 -4.40 16.20
C PRO A 602 35.55 -5.57 17.19
N GLY A 603 35.35 -6.78 16.66
CA GLY A 603 35.30 -7.99 17.46
C GLY A 603 36.63 -8.23 18.19
N PRO A 604 36.60 -8.86 19.39
CA PRO A 604 37.80 -9.11 20.16
C PRO A 604 38.67 -10.17 19.46
N ALA A 605 39.97 -9.86 19.37
CA ALA A 605 40.98 -10.77 18.85
C ALA A 605 40.99 -12.08 19.67
N GLN A 606 40.65 -13.19 19.04
CA GLN A 606 40.89 -14.51 19.60
C GLN A 606 42.39 -14.82 19.52
N GLN A 607 43.03 -14.83 20.69
CA GLN A 607 44.33 -15.44 20.93
C GLN A 607 44.24 -16.94 20.60
N GLN A 608 44.81 -17.35 19.48
CA GLN A 608 45.13 -18.76 19.26
C GLN A 608 46.40 -19.10 20.04
N GLN A 609 46.21 -19.97 21.03
CA GLN A 609 47.26 -20.60 21.82
C GLN A 609 48.22 -21.38 20.93
N GLN A 610 49.50 -21.15 21.21
CA GLN A 610 50.64 -21.85 20.66
C GLN A 610 50.67 -23.32 21.16
N SER A 611 50.84 -24.25 20.23
CA SER A 611 51.47 -25.54 20.50
C SER A 611 52.66 -25.72 19.56
N ARG A 612 53.87 -25.77 20.15
CA ARG A 612 55.13 -26.27 19.57
C ARG A 612 54.88 -27.64 18.90
N VAL A 613 55.61 -28.11 17.87
CA VAL A 613 57.05 -28.38 17.84
C VAL A 613 57.54 -28.55 16.38
N VAL A 614 58.84 -28.25 16.19
CA VAL A 614 59.85 -28.86 15.30
C VAL A 614 60.41 -27.92 14.22
N SER A 615 61.73 -27.81 14.32
CA SER A 615 62.66 -26.86 13.74
C SER A 615 63.21 -27.27 12.37
N GLY A 616 63.72 -26.26 11.66
CA GLY A 616 64.72 -26.37 10.59
C GLY A 616 64.27 -25.60 9.35
N GLY A 617 64.96 -24.61 8.80
CA GLY A 617 66.28 -24.04 9.07
C GLY A 617 66.72 -23.32 7.78
N GLY A 618 67.21 -22.08 7.90
CA GLY A 618 67.88 -21.31 6.83
C GLY A 618 66.92 -20.63 5.84
N GLY A 619 67.09 -19.38 5.43
CA GLY A 619 68.11 -18.38 5.72
C GLY A 619 67.87 -17.16 4.81
N VAL A 620 68.30 -16.00 5.30
CA VAL A 620 68.78 -14.83 4.53
C VAL A 620 67.74 -14.01 3.72
N ALA A 621 67.35 -12.88 4.32
CA ALA A 621 66.89 -11.65 3.64
C ALA A 621 68.13 -10.82 3.21
N PRO A 622 68.06 -9.53 2.78
CA PRO A 622 66.92 -8.69 2.39
C PRO A 622 67.19 -7.85 1.10
N GLY A 623 66.23 -7.01 0.69
CA GLY A 623 66.48 -5.97 -0.33
C GLY A 623 65.36 -4.95 -0.44
N TYR A 624 65.41 -3.90 0.38
CA TYR A 624 64.64 -2.67 0.30
C TYR A 624 65.07 -1.82 -0.90
N GLN A 625 64.14 -1.16 -1.62
CA GLN A 625 64.05 0.32 -1.80
C GLN A 625 63.13 0.76 -2.95
N ILE A 626 62.40 1.83 -2.64
CA ILE A 626 61.46 2.72 -3.38
C ILE A 626 62.30 3.76 -4.20
N PRO A 627 61.82 4.80 -4.97
CA PRO A 627 60.56 5.16 -5.69
C PRO A 627 60.78 5.63 -7.17
N ASN A 628 59.66 6.09 -7.79
CA ASN A 628 59.49 7.28 -8.65
C ASN A 628 59.21 7.06 -10.17
N GLY A 629 58.06 7.58 -10.60
CA GLY A 629 58.06 8.75 -11.49
C GLY A 629 57.55 8.58 -12.93
N HIS A 630 56.60 9.46 -13.28
CA HIS A 630 56.29 10.05 -14.60
C HIS A 630 55.29 9.36 -15.56
N GLN A 631 54.14 10.05 -15.72
CA GLN A 631 53.64 10.71 -16.93
C GLN A 631 53.91 10.04 -18.30
N ASN A 632 52.86 9.78 -19.09
CA ASN A 632 52.52 10.63 -20.25
C ASN A 632 51.26 10.21 -21.02
N HIS A 633 50.70 11.24 -21.66
CA HIS A 633 49.66 11.29 -22.68
C HIS A 633 49.86 10.33 -23.87
N ALA A 634 48.75 9.94 -24.52
CA ALA A 634 48.69 9.90 -25.99
C ALA A 634 47.25 10.00 -26.51
N SER A 635 46.99 11.06 -27.27
CA SER A 635 45.87 11.26 -28.17
C SER A 635 46.21 10.63 -29.53
N VAL A 636 45.23 10.06 -30.25
CA VAL A 636 45.37 9.82 -31.70
C VAL A 636 44.06 10.19 -32.41
N ALA A 637 44.21 10.98 -33.46
CA ALA A 637 43.14 11.49 -34.31
C ALA A 637 42.99 10.67 -35.60
N ALA A 638 41.74 10.59 -36.05
CA ALA A 638 41.19 10.71 -37.41
C ALA A 638 41.83 9.94 -38.59
N ALA A 639 40.96 9.22 -39.33
CA ALA A 639 40.93 9.31 -40.79
C ALA A 639 39.54 8.97 -41.34
N SER A 640 39.02 9.90 -42.12
CA SER A 640 37.80 9.88 -42.92
C SER A 640 37.97 9.16 -44.26
N ASN A 641 36.88 8.63 -44.84
CA ASN A 641 36.69 8.55 -46.28
C ASN A 641 35.20 8.56 -46.67
N ASN A 642 34.88 9.41 -47.65
CA ASN A 642 33.58 9.58 -48.32
C ASN A 642 33.41 8.57 -49.45
N ALA A 643 32.17 8.13 -49.70
CA ALA A 643 31.54 8.18 -51.02
C ALA A 643 30.05 7.78 -50.94
N SER A 644 29.23 8.62 -51.56
CA SER A 644 27.78 8.63 -51.67
C SER A 644 27.21 7.66 -52.72
N THR A 645 26.00 7.15 -52.49
CA THR A 645 24.97 6.98 -53.54
C THR A 645 23.57 6.89 -52.92
N SER A 646 22.63 7.56 -53.57
CA SER A 646 21.24 7.80 -53.20
C SER A 646 20.31 6.63 -53.56
N ALA A 647 19.40 6.26 -52.65
CA ALA A 647 18.08 5.75 -53.01
C ALA A 647 17.10 5.98 -51.85
N SER A 648 16.08 6.78 -52.13
CA SER A 648 14.91 7.07 -51.31
C SER A 648 13.98 5.86 -51.22
N ALA A 649 13.73 5.36 -50.01
CA ALA A 649 12.56 4.55 -49.69
C ALA A 649 12.20 4.79 -48.21
N ALA A 650 10.97 5.22 -47.97
CA ALA A 650 10.39 5.33 -46.63
C ALA A 650 10.25 3.92 -46.02
N PRO A 651 10.61 3.69 -44.74
CA PRO A 651 10.22 2.46 -44.08
C PRO A 651 8.85 2.66 -43.45
N SER A 652 7.86 2.02 -44.08
CA SER A 652 6.61 1.58 -43.48
C SER A 652 6.86 0.91 -42.13
N ALA A 653 6.03 1.25 -41.15
CA ALA A 653 5.96 0.60 -39.84
C ALA A 653 5.85 -0.93 -40.02
N GLN A 654 6.91 -1.65 -39.66
CA GLN A 654 6.85 -3.09 -39.46
C GLN A 654 6.04 -3.34 -38.19
N GLN A 655 4.81 -3.80 -38.36
CA GLN A 655 4.08 -4.54 -37.33
C GLN A 655 4.97 -5.71 -36.89
N ILE A 656 5.44 -5.66 -35.65
CA ILE A 656 5.97 -6.83 -34.97
C ILE A 656 4.79 -7.77 -34.79
N SER A 657 4.91 -8.96 -35.38
CA SER A 657 3.94 -10.04 -35.27
C SER A 657 3.81 -10.50 -33.82
N ASP A 658 2.57 -10.68 -33.36
CA ASP A 658 2.17 -11.37 -32.14
C ASP A 658 2.67 -12.83 -32.15
N ASN A 659 3.95 -13.05 -31.84
CA ASN A 659 4.50 -14.39 -31.70
C ASN A 659 4.81 -14.66 -30.22
N PRO A 660 4.00 -15.47 -29.51
CA PRO A 660 4.14 -15.71 -28.06
C PRO A 660 5.35 -16.59 -27.69
N ALA A 661 6.18 -17.01 -28.66
CA ALA A 661 7.23 -18.00 -28.46
C ALA A 661 8.53 -17.47 -27.84
N THR A 662 8.84 -16.17 -27.97
CA THR A 662 10.15 -15.65 -27.54
C THR A 662 10.29 -15.41 -26.04
N GLY A 663 9.19 -15.37 -25.29
CA GLY A 663 9.19 -15.28 -23.82
C GLY A 663 9.11 -16.63 -23.10
N PHE A 664 8.87 -17.73 -23.83
CA PHE A 664 8.65 -19.06 -23.24
C PHE A 664 9.97 -19.82 -23.02
N GLU A 665 10.96 -19.64 -23.91
CA GLU A 665 12.26 -20.33 -23.82
C GLU A 665 13.13 -19.81 -22.66
N GLU A 666 13.05 -18.53 -22.30
CA GLU A 666 13.76 -17.96 -21.13
C GLU A 666 13.09 -18.33 -19.78
N PHE A 667 11.86 -18.86 -19.82
CA PHE A 667 11.07 -19.18 -18.62
C PHE A 667 11.23 -20.65 -18.15
N MET A 668 11.75 -21.55 -18.99
CA MET A 668 11.69 -23.01 -18.78
C MET A 668 13.04 -23.75 -18.85
N ASP A 669 14.18 -23.06 -18.72
CA ASP A 669 15.49 -23.74 -18.73
C ASP A 669 15.84 -24.31 -17.33
N LEU A 670 15.28 -25.49 -17.02
CA LEU A 670 15.42 -26.22 -15.76
C LEU A 670 16.28 -27.50 -15.87
N ASP A 671 17.15 -27.61 -16.88
CA ASP A 671 18.09 -28.73 -17.02
C ASP A 671 19.48 -28.37 -16.47
N GLY A 672 19.63 -28.42 -15.15
CA GLY A 672 20.90 -28.02 -14.54
C GLY A 672 21.20 -28.47 -13.12
N LEU A 673 20.50 -29.43 -12.53
CA LEU A 673 20.88 -29.99 -11.22
C LEU A 673 20.53 -31.48 -11.11
N GLY A 674 21.50 -32.35 -11.41
CA GLY A 674 21.38 -33.80 -11.27
C GLY A 674 22.74 -34.49 -11.18
N GLY A 675 23.58 -34.06 -10.24
CA GLY A 675 24.81 -34.78 -9.90
C GLY A 675 24.54 -35.84 -8.84
N ALA A 676 24.52 -37.11 -9.24
CA ALA A 676 24.66 -38.25 -8.33
C ALA A 676 25.29 -39.44 -9.07
N ASP A 677 26.61 -39.43 -9.18
CA ASP A 677 27.42 -40.62 -9.46
C ASP A 677 28.05 -41.07 -8.14
N MET A 678 27.59 -42.20 -7.61
CA MET A 678 28.32 -43.05 -6.66
C MET A 678 27.63 -44.43 -6.59
N MET A 679 28.28 -45.39 -7.25
CA MET A 679 28.35 -46.81 -6.89
C MET A 679 27.12 -47.70 -7.13
N GLY A 680 27.14 -48.36 -8.29
CA GLY A 680 27.51 -49.79 -8.28
C GLY A 680 26.39 -50.82 -8.43
N GLY A 681 26.31 -51.39 -9.63
CA GLY A 681 26.39 -52.85 -9.77
C GLY A 681 25.12 -53.61 -10.13
N PHE A 682 25.22 -54.27 -11.30
CA PHE A 682 24.59 -55.52 -11.70
C PHE A 682 23.16 -55.51 -12.29
N ASP A 683 23.16 -55.41 -13.62
CA ASP A 683 22.90 -56.49 -14.58
C ASP A 683 21.46 -56.98 -14.83
N GLN A 684 21.21 -57.03 -16.15
CA GLN A 684 20.42 -57.97 -16.93
C GLN A 684 18.87 -57.98 -16.89
N SER A 685 18.37 -57.57 -18.06
CA SER A 685 17.45 -58.32 -18.95
C SER A 685 15.95 -58.04 -18.84
N TYR A 686 15.39 -57.70 -20.02
CA TYR A 686 14.09 -58.08 -20.61
C TYR A 686 12.95 -58.36 -19.62
N VAL A 687 11.83 -57.64 -19.68
CA VAL A 687 10.82 -57.64 -20.76
C VAL A 687 10.03 -56.33 -20.72
#